data_AF-A0AAU4B1K9-F1
#
_entry.id   AF-A0AAU4B1K9-F1
#
_cell.length_a   1.000
_cell.length_b   1.000
_cell.length_c   1.000
_cell.angle_alpha   90.00
_cell.angle_beta   90.00
_cell.angle_gamma   90.00
#
_symmetry.space_group_name_H-M   'P 1'
#
loop_
_entity.id
_entity.type
_entity.pdbx_description
1 polymer ?
#
loop_
_entity_poly.entity_id
_entity_poly.type
_entity_poly.pdbx_seq_one_letter_code
_entity_poly.pdbx_strand_id
1 'polypeptide(L)'
;MGIVTVDPGMLDRLADSCEGKARDDIPRALARAAALSAADKVAGLKPLQSYLTDTARDLRAKAGGLRDPGTDPFASLAAFGLPTGFAAGSPDADRLKADLAGLLAAHGDDPPAVRAQAVKDFFGTLTPLRQAELADAEPGVVGNLDGVPPTVRFAANRIGIQREYARESAYFRTLRPDDPAYKRTGARVDTLRGFLNPREQKLVDPGTGRIATREVPRQFLVFDPAAGSVADPEAAPYPDGRVAEVVGDLTTAAHVAFRIPGITNRLDNFDGFGEGGYNLVQDGANGVEQQDTAVVSWLGYDTPELGDSVDPSKAVAGGRALADFTAGISVDLRPDATTDVFAHSYGTLCTSKALQDGMRVGAVVFMGSPGLGPDITSAADFHLPDTRFFAMRAPEDLVSYTQGLGSDPADFPDITRLATSGATAHSDYYDKDTEALANLQRVLFGGAQGLTFTHTTLDEEMTGAAEIRELVSFLHARVPPGVVARMGADLDPILQDVLAGRTSYAAALEPVNAVLNSHGMLDRVTPDDLRDELVGLAGDLAYKQAYQAARERDVPDPVARSLAATAEFTARGAAFAVTVPVVKVLEADRSQNDVRQLWTGVARDAGRVADDGAGAWRDLTSGDLPGLARDAGDTVDAVADAGRTAAGRGADLVRSAGDFLNPFG
;
A
#
# COMPACT_ATOMS: atom_id res chain seq x y z
N MET A 1 4.17 12.19 8.74
CA MET A 1 5.60 12.50 8.95
C MET A 1 6.37 11.24 8.56
N GLY A 2 7.06 11.26 7.42
CA GLY A 2 7.84 10.11 6.97
C GLY A 2 8.87 9.72 8.03
N ILE A 3 9.06 8.42 8.23
CA ILE A 3 10.12 7.86 9.05
C ILE A 3 11.44 8.41 8.48
N VAL A 4 12.01 9.43 9.13
CA VAL A 4 13.35 9.91 8.78
C VAL A 4 14.29 8.80 9.22
N THR A 5 14.69 7.94 8.30
CA THR A 5 15.78 6.99 8.51
C THR A 5 17.02 7.79 8.88
N VAL A 6 17.41 7.75 10.15
CA VAL A 6 18.55 8.50 10.66
C VAL A 6 19.82 7.90 10.06
N ASP A 7 20.42 8.60 9.10
CA ASP A 7 21.71 8.23 8.49
C ASP A 7 22.83 8.26 9.54
N PRO A 8 23.55 7.15 9.78
CA PRO A 8 24.72 7.14 10.68
C PRO A 8 25.79 8.15 10.27
N GLY A 9 25.90 8.45 8.97
CA GLY A 9 26.78 9.52 8.47
C GLY A 9 26.32 10.91 8.92
N MET A 10 25.02 11.17 8.98
CA MET A 10 24.45 12.41 9.50
C MET A 10 24.70 12.57 11.00
N LEU A 11 24.52 11.51 11.77
CA LEU A 11 24.83 11.51 13.21
C LEU A 11 26.30 11.78 13.50
N ASP A 12 27.21 11.20 12.72
CA ASP A 12 28.63 11.50 12.83
C ASP A 12 28.95 12.96 12.48
N ARG A 13 28.36 13.50 11.41
CA ARG A 13 28.53 14.93 11.07
C ARG A 13 28.03 15.86 12.18
N LEU A 14 26.92 15.50 12.84
CA LEU A 14 26.38 16.22 13.99
C LEU A 14 27.31 16.10 15.21
N ALA A 15 27.85 14.91 15.47
CA ALA A 15 28.81 14.68 16.55
C ALA A 15 30.09 15.50 16.33
N ASP A 16 30.63 15.51 15.11
CA ASP A 16 31.81 16.29 14.72
C ASP A 16 31.55 17.80 14.90
N SER A 17 30.36 18.29 14.56
CA SER A 17 29.97 19.69 14.79
C SER A 17 29.92 20.04 16.28
N CYS A 18 29.36 19.16 17.11
CA CYS A 18 29.32 19.34 18.56
C CYS A 18 30.73 19.36 19.17
N GLU A 19 31.61 18.46 18.72
CA GLU A 19 33.00 18.42 19.17
C GLU A 19 33.81 19.63 18.73
N GLY A 20 33.67 20.08 17.48
CA GLY A 20 34.34 21.29 17.00
C GLY A 20 33.99 22.50 17.87
N LYS A 21 32.71 22.63 18.25
CA LYS A 21 32.26 23.70 19.16
C LYS A 21 32.82 23.55 20.57
N ALA A 22 32.81 22.33 21.10
CA ALA A 22 33.30 22.06 22.46
C ALA A 22 34.83 22.17 22.58
N ARG A 23 35.58 21.73 21.56
CA ARG A 23 37.04 21.64 21.57
C ARG A 23 37.71 22.94 21.14
N ASP A 24 37.12 23.65 20.18
CA ASP A 24 37.79 24.78 19.53
C ASP A 24 37.09 26.11 19.80
N ASP A 25 35.78 26.20 19.58
CA ASP A 25 35.06 27.49 19.65
C ASP A 25 34.91 27.98 21.09
N ILE A 26 34.45 27.12 22.00
CA ILE A 26 34.23 27.48 23.40
C ILE A 26 35.55 27.84 24.11
N PRO A 27 36.63 27.04 24.01
CA PRO A 27 37.91 27.42 24.61
C PRO A 27 38.48 28.73 24.05
N ARG A 28 38.34 28.99 22.74
CA ARG A 28 38.74 30.28 22.15
C ARG A 28 37.92 31.44 22.70
N ALA A 29 36.60 31.27 22.84
CA ALA A 29 35.72 32.28 23.43
C ALA A 29 36.05 32.55 24.91
N LEU A 30 36.31 31.50 25.69
CA LEU A 30 36.73 31.62 27.09
C LEU A 30 38.08 32.32 27.24
N ALA A 31 39.07 31.97 26.41
CA ALA A 31 40.38 32.61 26.40
C ALA A 31 40.29 34.10 26.04
N ARG A 32 39.47 34.44 25.03
CA ARG A 32 39.22 35.83 24.64
C ARG A 32 38.50 36.62 25.72
N ALA A 33 37.49 36.03 26.36
CA ALA A 33 36.79 36.67 27.47
C ALA A 33 37.71 36.89 28.68
N ALA A 34 38.63 35.96 28.96
CA ALA A 34 39.64 36.13 30.00
C ALA A 34 40.60 37.29 29.67
N ALA A 35 41.07 37.39 28.43
CA ALA A 35 41.92 38.50 27.97
C ALA A 35 41.21 39.87 28.06
N LEU A 36 39.87 39.88 27.95
CA LEU A 36 39.03 41.08 28.04
C LEU A 36 38.45 41.33 29.45
N SER A 37 38.83 40.54 30.45
CA SER A 37 38.26 40.61 31.82
C SER A 37 36.72 40.50 31.87
N ALA A 38 36.12 39.74 30.95
CA ALA A 38 34.67 39.57 30.80
C ALA A 38 34.23 38.11 31.06
N ALA A 39 34.93 37.40 31.95
CA ALA A 39 34.70 35.98 32.21
C ALA A 39 33.29 35.70 32.79
N ASP A 40 32.71 36.66 33.52
CA ASP A 40 31.34 36.60 34.04
C ASP A 40 30.29 36.51 32.91
N LYS A 41 30.55 37.16 31.77
CA LYS A 41 29.64 37.19 30.60
C LYS A 41 29.57 35.87 29.84
N VAL A 42 30.54 34.97 30.06
CA VAL A 42 30.65 33.70 29.33
C VAL A 42 30.63 32.48 30.24
N ALA A 43 30.22 32.66 31.51
CA ALA A 43 30.18 31.57 32.49
C ALA A 43 29.34 30.36 32.05
N GLY A 44 28.27 30.60 31.25
CA GLY A 44 27.41 29.55 30.69
C GLY A 44 28.07 28.69 29.61
N LEU A 45 29.24 29.07 29.07
CA LEU A 45 29.92 28.28 28.04
C LEU A 45 30.55 27.00 28.59
N LYS A 46 30.94 26.96 29.87
CA LYS A 46 31.54 25.75 30.48
C LYS A 46 30.53 24.60 30.60
N PRO A 47 29.31 24.80 31.15
CA PRO A 47 28.27 23.77 31.13
C PRO A 47 27.89 23.34 29.70
N LEU A 48 27.78 24.29 28.77
CA LEU A 48 27.49 24.00 27.37
C LEU A 48 28.58 23.15 26.71
N GLN A 49 29.86 23.38 27.05
CA GLN A 49 30.98 22.57 26.57
C GLN A 49 30.85 21.09 26.98
N SER A 50 30.49 20.84 28.24
CA SER A 50 30.25 19.49 28.76
C SER A 50 29.07 18.84 28.03
N TYR A 51 27.95 19.57 27.93
CA TYR A 51 26.76 19.10 27.23
C TYR A 51 27.05 18.69 25.78
N LEU A 52 27.79 19.53 25.03
CA LEU A 52 28.15 19.24 23.64
C LEU A 52 29.07 18.03 23.50
N THR A 53 29.99 17.83 24.45
CA THR A 53 30.87 16.65 24.47
C THR A 53 30.10 15.37 24.78
N ASP A 54 29.17 15.41 25.73
CA ASP A 54 28.33 14.26 26.08
C ASP A 54 27.34 13.95 24.96
N THR A 55 26.76 14.99 24.33
CA THR A 55 25.89 14.85 23.15
C THR A 55 26.64 14.24 21.97
N ALA A 56 27.87 14.67 21.67
CA ALA A 56 28.67 14.07 20.61
C ALA A 56 28.97 12.59 20.87
N ARG A 57 29.25 12.22 22.12
CA ARG A 57 29.46 10.81 22.51
C ARG A 57 28.21 9.98 22.30
N ASP A 58 27.04 10.48 22.71
CA ASP A 58 25.75 9.81 22.51
C ASP A 58 25.41 9.66 21.02
N LEU A 59 25.62 10.71 20.22
CA LEU A 59 25.44 10.67 18.78
C LEU A 59 26.34 9.63 18.10
N ARG A 60 27.60 9.49 18.50
CA ARG A 60 28.50 8.45 17.98
C ARG A 60 28.17 7.05 18.47
N ALA A 61 27.69 6.90 19.70
CA ALA A 61 27.19 5.63 20.19
C ALA A 61 25.97 5.16 19.39
N LYS A 62 25.04 6.09 19.11
CA LYS A 62 23.88 5.85 18.23
C LYS A 62 24.30 5.56 16.80
N ALA A 63 25.24 6.33 16.23
CA ALA A 63 25.79 6.06 14.89
C ALA A 63 26.48 4.70 14.82
N GLY A 64 27.21 4.30 15.86
CA GLY A 64 27.85 2.99 15.99
C GLY A 64 26.82 1.85 16.05
N GLY A 65 25.80 1.98 16.90
CA GLY A 65 24.71 1.00 16.99
C GLY A 65 23.92 0.87 15.69
N LEU A 66 23.74 1.96 14.94
CA LEU A 66 23.10 1.92 13.63
C LEU A 66 24.00 1.33 12.53
N ARG A 67 25.33 1.44 12.63
CA ARG A 67 26.27 0.88 11.64
C ARG A 67 26.42 -0.63 11.77
N ASP A 68 26.44 -1.10 13.01
CA ASP A 68 26.67 -2.50 13.33
C ASP A 68 25.70 -2.91 14.45
N PRO A 69 24.41 -3.09 14.12
CA PRO A 69 23.45 -3.57 15.11
C PRO A 69 23.93 -4.96 15.55
N GLY A 70 24.36 -5.03 16.82
CA GLY A 70 25.33 -6.00 17.33
C GLY A 70 25.25 -7.38 16.69
N THR A 71 26.36 -7.84 16.12
CA THR A 71 26.53 -9.12 15.39
C THR A 71 26.58 -10.36 16.29
N ASP A 72 26.35 -10.19 17.60
CA ASP A 72 26.46 -11.25 18.59
C ASP A 72 25.14 -12.05 18.72
N PRO A 73 25.12 -13.35 18.35
CA PRO A 73 23.95 -14.21 18.58
C PRO A 73 23.52 -14.26 20.04
N PHE A 74 24.45 -14.11 21.00
CA PHE A 74 24.13 -14.08 22.42
C PHE A 74 23.35 -12.82 22.81
N ALA A 75 23.59 -11.69 22.16
CA ALA A 75 22.77 -10.49 22.35
C ALA A 75 21.33 -10.71 21.85
N SER A 76 21.15 -11.46 20.76
CA SER A 76 19.82 -11.85 20.26
C SER A 76 19.07 -12.76 21.20
N LEU A 77 19.75 -13.76 21.78
CA LEU A 77 19.17 -14.63 22.80
C LEU A 77 18.76 -13.84 24.05
N ALA A 78 19.68 -13.02 24.57
CA ALA A 78 19.44 -12.21 25.77
C ALA A 78 18.31 -11.20 25.59
N ALA A 79 18.15 -10.62 24.39
CA ALA A 79 17.07 -9.68 24.06
C ALA A 79 15.66 -10.28 24.25
N PHE A 80 15.54 -11.61 24.17
CA PHE A 80 14.29 -12.34 24.38
C PHE A 80 14.32 -13.24 25.63
N GLY A 81 15.22 -12.92 26.58
CA GLY A 81 15.29 -13.58 27.89
C GLY A 81 15.85 -15.00 27.86
N LEU A 82 16.52 -15.42 26.79
CA LEU A 82 17.16 -16.73 26.70
C LEU A 82 18.58 -16.73 27.29
N PRO A 83 19.01 -17.83 27.93
CA PRO A 83 20.37 -17.95 28.44
C PRO A 83 21.43 -17.90 27.33
N THR A 84 22.61 -17.36 27.64
CA THR A 84 23.74 -17.24 26.71
C THR A 84 24.97 -18.08 27.10
N GLY A 85 24.90 -18.79 28.23
CA GLY A 85 26.05 -19.48 28.84
C GLY A 85 26.33 -20.88 28.28
N PHE A 86 26.28 -21.07 26.96
CA PHE A 86 26.58 -22.36 26.31
C PHE A 86 27.64 -22.22 25.20
N ALA A 87 28.35 -23.31 24.92
CA ALA A 87 29.28 -23.37 23.82
C ALA A 87 28.53 -23.73 22.52
N ALA A 88 28.63 -22.87 21.50
CA ALA A 88 28.10 -23.14 20.18
C ALA A 88 28.70 -24.44 19.59
N GLY A 89 27.87 -25.26 18.92
CA GLY A 89 28.33 -26.50 18.27
C GLY A 89 28.68 -27.64 19.23
N SER A 90 28.03 -27.73 20.39
CA SER A 90 28.21 -28.85 21.32
C SER A 90 27.63 -30.17 20.76
N PRO A 91 28.15 -31.36 21.15
CA PRO A 91 27.55 -32.64 20.77
C PRO A 91 26.07 -32.79 21.20
N ASP A 92 25.68 -32.06 22.24
CA ASP A 92 24.30 -32.02 22.69
C ASP A 92 23.40 -31.28 21.68
N ALA A 93 23.90 -30.21 21.05
CA ALA A 93 23.17 -29.49 20.00
C ALA A 93 22.93 -30.40 18.78
N ASP A 94 23.90 -31.21 18.37
CA ASP A 94 23.73 -32.19 17.28
C ASP A 94 22.65 -33.23 17.59
N ARG A 95 22.58 -33.69 18.84
CA ARG A 95 21.53 -34.59 19.29
C ARG A 95 20.15 -33.93 19.27
N LEU A 96 20.03 -32.70 19.78
CA LEU A 96 18.77 -31.94 19.78
C LEU A 96 18.23 -31.72 18.36
N LYS A 97 19.12 -31.41 17.41
CA LYS A 97 18.76 -31.27 15.99
C LYS A 97 18.23 -32.58 15.41
N ALA A 98 18.89 -33.71 15.71
CA ALA A 98 18.44 -35.02 15.25
C ALA A 98 17.09 -35.41 15.85
N ASP A 99 16.87 -35.14 17.15
CA ASP A 99 15.61 -35.40 17.84
C ASP A 99 14.47 -34.55 17.23
N LEU A 100 14.71 -33.26 16.99
CA LEU A 100 13.74 -32.39 16.32
C LEU A 100 13.43 -32.87 14.88
N ALA A 101 14.45 -33.22 14.10
CA ALA A 101 14.26 -33.73 12.74
C ALA A 101 13.45 -35.03 12.73
N GLY A 102 13.70 -35.94 13.69
CA GLY A 102 12.93 -37.17 13.86
C GLY A 102 11.45 -36.89 14.19
N LEU A 103 11.19 -35.91 15.06
CA LEU A 103 9.83 -35.47 15.39
C LEU A 103 9.10 -34.92 14.15
N LEU A 104 9.75 -34.03 13.40
CA LEU A 104 9.16 -33.44 12.20
C LEU A 104 8.87 -34.49 11.12
N ALA A 105 9.73 -35.49 10.97
CA ALA A 105 9.50 -36.60 10.06
C ALA A 105 8.31 -37.48 10.51
N ALA A 106 8.15 -37.70 11.81
CA ALA A 106 7.06 -38.51 12.36
C ALA A 106 5.68 -37.84 12.23
N HIS A 107 5.64 -36.50 12.22
CA HIS A 107 4.43 -35.68 12.14
C HIS A 107 4.27 -34.94 10.79
N GLY A 108 5.01 -35.36 9.75
CA GLY A 108 5.04 -34.66 8.46
C GLY A 108 3.68 -34.60 7.76
N ASP A 109 2.92 -35.69 7.84
CA ASP A 109 1.59 -35.84 7.22
C ASP A 109 0.44 -35.41 8.14
N ASP A 110 0.73 -35.01 9.38
CA ASP A 110 -0.28 -34.57 10.33
C ASP A 110 -0.81 -33.17 9.99
N PRO A 111 -2.06 -32.86 10.37
CA PRO A 111 -2.60 -31.51 10.25
C PRO A 111 -1.70 -30.47 10.93
N PRO A 112 -1.59 -29.23 10.41
CA PRO A 112 -0.67 -28.21 10.91
C PRO A 112 -0.73 -27.99 12.43
N ALA A 113 -1.94 -27.89 13.00
CA ALA A 113 -2.13 -27.71 14.44
C ALA A 113 -1.66 -28.92 15.27
N VAL A 114 -1.81 -30.14 14.75
CA VAL A 114 -1.36 -31.37 15.43
C VAL A 114 0.17 -31.44 15.43
N ARG A 115 0.80 -31.14 14.29
CA ARG A 115 2.25 -31.03 14.18
C ARG A 115 2.80 -29.93 15.09
N ALA A 116 2.18 -28.75 15.10
CA ALA A 116 2.57 -27.65 15.99
C ALA A 116 2.42 -28.05 17.47
N GLN A 117 1.36 -28.77 17.85
CA GLN A 117 1.22 -29.28 19.22
C GLN A 117 2.34 -30.25 19.60
N ALA A 118 2.73 -31.16 18.69
CA ALA A 118 3.84 -32.07 18.93
C ALA A 118 5.18 -31.33 19.11
N VAL A 119 5.42 -30.28 18.32
CA VAL A 119 6.59 -29.40 18.47
C VAL A 119 6.53 -28.66 19.81
N LYS A 120 5.38 -28.12 20.19
CA LYS A 120 5.19 -27.43 21.48
C LYS A 120 5.47 -28.34 22.66
N ASP A 121 4.96 -29.57 22.61
CA ASP A 121 5.21 -30.57 23.65
C ASP A 121 6.69 -30.90 23.75
N PHE A 122 7.38 -31.08 22.61
CA PHE A 122 8.82 -31.29 22.57
C PHE A 122 9.59 -30.11 23.19
N PHE A 123 9.34 -28.88 22.75
CA PHE A 123 10.00 -27.69 23.32
C PHE A 123 9.67 -27.49 24.80
N GLY A 124 8.50 -27.91 25.26
CA GLY A 124 8.12 -27.92 26.67
C GLY A 124 8.93 -28.89 27.54
N THR A 125 9.57 -29.91 26.94
CA THR A 125 10.49 -30.80 27.66
C THR A 125 11.91 -30.25 27.78
N LEU A 126 12.26 -29.23 26.99
CA LEU A 126 13.59 -28.64 26.95
C LEU A 126 13.77 -27.59 28.05
N THR A 127 14.96 -27.53 28.63
CA THR A 127 15.31 -26.40 29.50
C THR A 127 15.54 -25.13 28.67
N PRO A 128 15.42 -23.91 29.25
CA PRO A 128 15.68 -22.67 28.52
C PRO A 128 17.07 -22.63 27.86
N LEU A 129 18.07 -23.28 28.47
CA LEU A 129 19.40 -23.42 27.89
C LEU A 129 19.39 -24.27 26.61
N ARG A 130 18.68 -25.41 26.61
CA ARG A 130 18.57 -26.27 25.43
C ARG A 130 17.74 -25.64 24.31
N GLN A 131 16.71 -24.86 24.65
CA GLN A 131 15.97 -24.07 23.67
C GLN A 131 16.87 -23.03 23.01
N ALA A 132 17.71 -22.33 23.79
CA ALA A 132 18.67 -21.37 23.28
C ALA A 132 19.75 -22.01 22.39
N GLU A 133 20.27 -23.18 22.79
CA GLU A 133 21.21 -23.96 21.98
C GLU A 133 20.62 -24.34 20.62
N LEU A 134 19.36 -24.78 20.59
CA LEU A 134 18.70 -25.17 19.34
C LEU A 134 18.40 -23.96 18.45
N ALA A 135 17.99 -22.83 19.05
CA ALA A 135 17.76 -21.57 18.34
C ALA A 135 19.03 -21.01 17.68
N ASP A 136 20.20 -21.14 18.33
CA ASP A 136 21.48 -20.73 17.74
C ASP A 136 21.97 -21.73 16.67
N ALA A 137 21.77 -23.03 16.90
CA ALA A 137 22.23 -24.08 16.00
C ALA A 137 21.42 -24.11 14.68
N GLU A 138 20.10 -23.98 14.74
CA GLU A 138 19.18 -24.06 13.60
C GLU A 138 18.20 -22.88 13.53
N PRO A 139 18.68 -21.63 13.42
CA PRO A 139 17.81 -20.45 13.49
C PRO A 139 16.74 -20.43 12.40
N GLY A 140 17.07 -20.90 11.19
CA GLY A 140 16.12 -20.99 10.07
C GLY A 140 15.02 -22.02 10.28
N VAL A 141 15.28 -23.11 11.01
CA VAL A 141 14.24 -24.11 11.34
C VAL A 141 13.44 -23.63 12.55
N VAL A 142 14.12 -23.36 13.66
CA VAL A 142 13.48 -22.98 14.93
C VAL A 142 12.67 -21.70 14.80
N GLY A 143 13.20 -20.72 14.07
CA GLY A 143 12.53 -19.43 13.86
C GLY A 143 11.21 -19.56 13.11
N ASN A 144 11.15 -20.45 12.12
CA ASN A 144 10.00 -20.61 11.22
C ASN A 144 9.04 -21.74 11.62
N LEU A 145 9.33 -22.49 12.68
CA LEU A 145 8.57 -23.68 13.05
C LEU A 145 7.43 -23.36 14.03
N ASP A 146 6.21 -23.70 13.62
CA ASP A 146 5.02 -23.54 14.47
C ASP A 146 5.03 -24.51 15.67
N GLY A 147 4.54 -24.04 16.82
CA GLY A 147 4.62 -24.74 18.11
C GLY A 147 5.90 -24.45 18.90
N VAL A 148 6.91 -23.83 18.30
CA VAL A 148 8.06 -23.31 19.04
C VAL A 148 7.61 -22.08 19.84
N PRO A 149 7.93 -21.95 21.14
CA PRO A 149 7.57 -20.78 21.93
C PRO A 149 7.95 -19.46 21.23
N PRO A 150 7.06 -18.45 21.15
CA PRO A 150 7.29 -17.24 20.36
C PRO A 150 8.62 -16.54 20.66
N THR A 151 9.03 -16.43 21.93
CA THR A 151 10.30 -15.80 22.32
C THR A 151 11.53 -16.55 21.76
N VAL A 152 11.44 -17.88 21.63
CA VAL A 152 12.49 -18.70 21.03
C VAL A 152 12.53 -18.49 19.51
N ARG A 153 11.36 -18.40 18.85
CA ARG A 153 11.27 -18.06 17.42
C ARG A 153 11.84 -16.67 17.14
N PHE A 154 11.51 -15.68 17.96
CA PHE A 154 12.00 -14.31 17.81
C PHE A 154 13.53 -14.25 17.92
N ALA A 155 14.11 -14.96 18.89
CA ALA A 155 15.55 -15.04 19.05
C ALA A 155 16.23 -15.74 17.86
N ALA A 156 15.71 -16.88 17.43
CA ALA A 156 16.20 -17.64 16.28
C ALA A 156 16.15 -16.81 14.99
N ASN A 157 15.00 -16.19 14.68
CA ASN A 157 14.87 -15.34 13.50
C ASN A 157 15.77 -14.11 13.57
N ARG A 158 15.98 -13.51 14.75
CA ARG A 158 16.94 -12.41 14.91
C ARG A 158 18.38 -12.84 14.60
N ILE A 159 18.79 -14.03 15.04
CA ILE A 159 20.09 -14.62 14.65
C ILE A 159 20.16 -14.82 13.13
N GLY A 160 19.08 -15.31 12.51
CA GLY A 160 18.94 -15.44 11.05
C GLY A 160 19.16 -14.10 10.34
N ILE A 161 18.47 -13.04 10.78
CA ILE A 161 18.58 -11.69 10.23
C ILE A 161 20.01 -11.14 10.39
N GLN A 162 20.67 -11.35 11.53
CA GLN A 162 22.08 -10.94 11.73
C GLN A 162 23.01 -11.60 10.72
N ARG A 163 22.87 -12.91 10.53
CA ARG A 163 23.68 -13.69 9.57
C ARG A 163 23.43 -13.21 8.14
N GLU A 164 22.17 -12.94 7.81
CA GLU A 164 21.78 -12.45 6.48
C GLU A 164 22.29 -11.03 6.21
N TYR A 165 22.11 -10.12 7.16
CA TYR A 165 22.62 -8.75 7.09
C TYR A 165 24.13 -8.74 6.85
N ALA A 166 24.89 -9.57 7.57
CA ALA A 166 26.33 -9.68 7.38
C ALA A 166 26.70 -10.18 5.97
N ARG A 167 25.99 -11.22 5.48
CA ARG A 167 26.23 -11.80 4.15
C ARG A 167 25.92 -10.80 3.03
N GLU A 168 24.72 -10.22 3.05
CA GLU A 168 24.26 -9.29 2.02
C GLU A 168 25.01 -7.97 2.07
N SER A 169 25.37 -7.47 3.25
CA SER A 169 26.26 -6.29 3.38
C SER A 169 27.64 -6.54 2.78
N ALA A 170 28.19 -7.74 2.96
CA ALA A 170 29.48 -8.08 2.36
C ALA A 170 29.38 -8.09 0.82
N TYR A 171 28.30 -8.64 0.27
CA TYR A 171 28.04 -8.62 -1.17
C TYR A 171 27.82 -7.18 -1.69
N PHE A 172 27.00 -6.38 -1.02
CA PHE A 172 26.71 -5.00 -1.41
C PHE A 172 27.98 -4.14 -1.53
N ARG A 173 28.96 -4.32 -0.64
CA ARG A 173 30.25 -3.61 -0.70
C ARG A 173 31.09 -3.95 -1.93
N THR A 174 30.79 -5.05 -2.63
CA THR A 174 31.45 -5.43 -3.88
C THR A 174 30.82 -4.78 -5.11
N LEU A 175 29.59 -4.28 -4.99
CA LEU A 175 28.85 -3.67 -6.08
C LEU A 175 29.30 -2.23 -6.31
N ARG A 176 29.37 -1.84 -7.58
CA ARG A 176 29.55 -0.45 -7.97
C ARG A 176 28.18 0.24 -8.07
N PRO A 177 28.10 1.57 -7.92
CA PRO A 177 26.83 2.29 -8.05
C PRO A 177 26.11 2.14 -9.40
N ASP A 178 26.83 1.77 -10.46
CA ASP A 178 26.30 1.50 -11.81
C ASP A 178 25.88 0.04 -12.02
N ASP A 179 26.09 -0.84 -11.03
CA ASP A 179 25.65 -2.23 -11.09
C ASP A 179 24.12 -2.30 -11.02
N PRO A 180 23.45 -3.05 -11.91
CA PRO A 180 22.00 -3.24 -11.85
C PRO A 180 21.49 -3.71 -10.48
N ALA A 181 22.29 -4.53 -9.78
CA ALA A 181 21.94 -5.07 -8.48
C ALA A 181 22.06 -4.06 -7.32
N TYR A 182 22.74 -2.92 -7.53
CA TYR A 182 23.13 -2.00 -6.47
C TYR A 182 21.93 -1.48 -5.68
N LYS A 183 20.88 -1.00 -6.37
CA LYS A 183 19.75 -0.33 -5.73
C LYS A 183 18.95 -1.27 -4.82
N ARG A 184 18.50 -2.43 -5.32
CA ARG A 184 17.66 -3.34 -4.53
C ARG A 184 18.48 -4.07 -3.45
N THR A 185 19.72 -4.43 -3.75
CA THR A 185 20.62 -5.00 -2.73
C THR A 185 20.83 -4.00 -1.58
N GLY A 186 21.06 -2.72 -1.90
CA GLY A 186 21.18 -1.67 -0.90
C GLY A 186 19.90 -1.52 -0.05
N ALA A 187 18.73 -1.46 -0.69
CA ALA A 187 17.45 -1.41 0.01
C ALA A 187 17.23 -2.60 0.95
N ARG A 188 17.56 -3.81 0.49
CA ARG A 188 17.45 -5.03 1.30
C ARG A 188 18.40 -5.04 2.51
N VAL A 189 19.64 -4.60 2.32
CA VAL A 189 20.60 -4.41 3.43
C VAL A 189 20.08 -3.38 4.44
N ASP A 190 19.48 -2.29 3.96
CA ASP A 190 18.89 -1.27 4.82
C ASP A 190 17.68 -1.80 5.61
N THR A 191 16.82 -2.60 5.01
CA THR A 191 15.69 -3.26 5.70
C THR A 191 16.17 -4.28 6.73
N LEU A 192 17.14 -5.15 6.39
CA LEU A 192 17.73 -6.10 7.34
C LEU A 192 18.37 -5.38 8.54
N ARG A 193 19.05 -4.25 8.29
CA ARG A 193 19.57 -3.38 9.36
C ARG A 193 18.43 -2.81 10.21
N GLY A 194 17.36 -2.35 9.57
CA GLY A 194 16.14 -1.86 10.22
C GLY A 194 15.45 -2.90 11.12
N PHE A 195 15.52 -4.19 10.76
CA PHE A 195 14.99 -5.29 11.58
C PHE A 195 15.79 -5.52 12.85
N LEU A 196 17.10 -5.25 12.81
CA LEU A 196 17.98 -5.41 13.96
C LEU A 196 17.91 -4.23 14.93
N ASN A 197 17.47 -3.07 14.47
CA ASN A 197 17.24 -1.91 15.32
C ASN A 197 16.03 -2.11 16.23
N PRO A 198 16.08 -1.64 17.49
CA PRO A 198 14.89 -1.61 18.33
C PRO A 198 13.87 -0.64 17.74
N ARG A 199 12.60 -0.88 18.06
CA ARG A 199 11.50 0.04 17.77
C ARG A 199 11.09 0.77 19.05
N GLU A 200 10.55 1.97 18.90
CA GLU A 200 9.89 2.65 20.00
C GLU A 200 8.52 2.01 20.26
N GLN A 201 8.21 1.80 21.54
CA GLN A 201 6.91 1.39 22.02
C GLN A 201 6.40 2.42 23.01
N LYS A 202 5.17 2.91 22.79
CA LYS A 202 4.46 3.83 23.70
C LYS A 202 3.40 3.07 24.48
N LEU A 203 3.43 3.19 25.80
CA LEU A 203 2.49 2.57 26.72
C LEU A 203 2.02 3.58 27.76
N VAL A 204 0.81 3.38 28.28
CA VAL A 204 0.37 4.09 29.49
C VAL A 204 0.99 3.39 30.70
N ASP A 205 1.74 4.15 31.50
CA ASP A 205 2.28 3.68 32.78
C ASP A 205 1.12 3.44 33.77
N PRO A 206 0.92 2.22 34.29
CA PRO A 206 -0.22 1.90 35.14
C PRO A 206 -0.24 2.65 36.48
N GLY A 207 0.92 3.08 36.98
CA GLY A 207 1.04 3.75 38.28
C GLY A 207 0.80 5.27 38.21
N THR A 208 1.12 5.88 37.08
CA THR A 208 1.09 7.34 36.89
C THR A 208 0.05 7.81 35.87
N GLY A 209 -0.46 6.91 35.02
CA GLY A 209 -1.36 7.25 33.91
C GLY A 209 -0.67 8.05 32.79
N ARG A 210 0.66 8.21 32.83
CA ARG A 210 1.42 8.96 31.83
C ARG A 210 1.87 8.04 30.71
N ILE A 211 1.99 8.59 29.51
CA ILE A 211 2.62 7.88 28.39
C ILE A 211 4.11 7.78 28.64
N ALA A 212 4.62 6.55 28.64
CA ALA A 212 6.03 6.22 28.67
C ALA A 212 6.43 5.64 27.31
N THR A 213 7.61 6.05 26.83
CA THR A 213 8.24 5.46 25.64
C THR A 213 9.39 4.57 26.10
N ARG A 214 9.49 3.39 25.52
CA ARG A 214 10.64 2.49 25.70
C ARG A 214 11.07 1.89 24.37
N GLU A 215 12.34 1.55 24.26
CA GLU A 215 12.85 0.76 23.14
C GLU A 215 12.62 -0.72 23.39
N VAL A 216 12.09 -1.42 22.39
CA VAL A 216 11.89 -2.87 22.42
C VAL A 216 12.47 -3.51 21.15
N PRO A 217 13.01 -4.73 21.22
CA PRO A 217 13.42 -5.46 20.03
C PRO A 217 12.23 -5.68 19.09
N ARG A 218 12.46 -5.55 17.78
CA ARG A 218 11.50 -6.04 16.76
C ARG A 218 11.42 -7.56 16.84
N GLN A 219 10.23 -8.11 16.63
CA GLN A 219 9.91 -9.53 16.84
C GLN A 219 9.49 -10.15 15.53
N PHE A 220 10.05 -11.32 15.17
CA PHE A 220 9.77 -11.96 13.88
C PHE A 220 9.41 -13.44 14.06
N LEU A 221 8.24 -13.86 13.59
CA LEU A 221 7.79 -15.27 13.57
C LEU A 221 8.25 -16.02 12.33
N VAL A 222 8.49 -15.30 11.24
CA VAL A 222 8.98 -15.87 9.98
C VAL A 222 10.14 -15.01 9.52
N PHE A 223 11.21 -15.67 9.11
CA PHE A 223 12.31 -15.08 8.36
C PHE A 223 12.93 -16.17 7.47
N ASP A 224 12.63 -16.09 6.19
CA ASP A 224 13.21 -16.94 5.16
C ASP A 224 13.65 -16.06 3.98
N PRO A 225 14.90 -15.58 3.98
CA PRO A 225 15.38 -14.68 2.94
C PRO A 225 15.58 -15.37 1.58
N ALA A 226 15.53 -16.70 1.54
CA ALA A 226 15.75 -17.49 0.33
C ALA A 226 14.44 -18.01 -0.31
N ALA A 227 13.28 -17.70 0.30
CA ALA A 227 11.99 -18.12 -0.21
C ALA A 227 11.47 -17.25 -1.37
N GLY A 228 10.63 -17.85 -2.21
CA GLY A 228 9.89 -17.15 -3.26
C GLY A 228 10.63 -17.09 -4.59
N SER A 229 10.04 -16.35 -5.52
CA SER A 229 10.61 -16.09 -6.83
C SER A 229 11.69 -15.00 -6.75
N VAL A 230 12.44 -14.82 -7.84
CA VAL A 230 13.35 -13.69 -8.00
C VAL A 230 12.70 -12.78 -9.04
N ALA A 231 12.01 -11.74 -8.57
CA ALA A 231 11.26 -10.83 -9.42
C ALA A 231 12.08 -10.22 -10.57
N ASP A 232 13.32 -9.82 -10.25
CA ASP A 232 14.28 -9.29 -11.23
C ASP A 232 15.69 -9.75 -10.84
N PRO A 233 16.22 -10.82 -11.46
CA PRO A 233 17.51 -11.38 -11.11
C PRO A 233 18.69 -10.48 -11.47
N GLU A 234 18.50 -9.49 -12.36
CA GLU A 234 19.52 -8.49 -12.65
C GLU A 234 19.53 -7.39 -11.58
N ALA A 235 18.35 -6.93 -11.15
CA ALA A 235 18.23 -5.89 -10.14
C ALA A 235 18.40 -6.39 -8.69
N ALA A 236 18.14 -7.68 -8.41
CA ALA A 236 18.38 -8.31 -7.13
C ALA A 236 18.70 -9.81 -7.33
N PRO A 237 19.90 -10.28 -6.99
CA PRO A 237 20.24 -11.70 -7.13
C PRO A 237 19.62 -12.59 -6.04
N TYR A 238 18.78 -12.02 -5.17
CA TYR A 238 18.17 -12.69 -4.03
C TYR A 238 16.68 -12.95 -4.28
N PRO A 239 16.14 -14.08 -3.80
CA PRO A 239 14.71 -14.30 -3.74
C PRO A 239 14.00 -13.20 -2.95
N ASP A 240 12.73 -12.97 -3.27
CA ASP A 240 11.92 -11.92 -2.66
C ASP A 240 11.80 -12.08 -1.14
N GLY A 241 11.89 -13.31 -0.64
CA GLY A 241 11.96 -13.63 0.78
C GLY A 241 10.60 -13.60 1.47
N ARG A 242 10.54 -14.23 2.63
CA ARG A 242 9.37 -14.23 3.52
C ARG A 242 9.74 -13.69 4.88
N VAL A 243 8.84 -12.91 5.46
CA VAL A 243 9.00 -12.34 6.79
C VAL A 243 7.64 -12.11 7.45
N ALA A 244 7.54 -12.37 8.75
CA ALA A 244 6.36 -12.05 9.53
C ALA A 244 6.77 -11.32 10.80
N GLU A 245 6.50 -10.02 10.85
CA GLU A 245 6.79 -9.20 12.03
C GLU A 245 5.60 -9.18 13.00
N VAL A 246 5.90 -9.26 14.29
CA VAL A 246 4.92 -9.12 15.37
C VAL A 246 5.11 -7.78 16.08
N VAL A 247 4.00 -7.07 16.26
CA VAL A 247 3.90 -5.86 17.08
C VAL A 247 2.87 -6.12 18.19
N GLY A 248 3.29 -6.04 19.45
CA GLY A 248 2.49 -6.39 20.62
C GLY A 248 3.13 -7.55 21.41
N ASP A 249 2.37 -8.20 22.29
CA ASP A 249 2.77 -9.43 22.97
C ASP A 249 1.83 -10.57 22.57
N LEU A 250 2.32 -11.43 21.68
CA LEU A 250 1.54 -12.54 21.12
C LEU A 250 1.08 -13.56 22.18
N THR A 251 1.83 -13.68 23.29
CA THR A 251 1.55 -14.69 24.33
C THR A 251 0.42 -14.27 25.27
N THR A 252 0.21 -12.96 25.42
CA THR A 252 -0.82 -12.40 26.31
C THR A 252 -1.97 -11.75 25.57
N ALA A 253 -1.85 -11.51 24.26
CA ALA A 253 -2.88 -10.87 23.46
C ALA A 253 -4.22 -11.64 23.52
N ALA A 254 -5.30 -10.90 23.73
CA ALA A 254 -6.66 -11.36 23.54
C ALA A 254 -7.09 -11.20 22.07
N HIS A 255 -6.52 -10.23 21.35
CA HIS A 255 -6.82 -9.96 19.95
C HIS A 255 -5.56 -10.06 19.08
N VAL A 256 -5.57 -10.94 18.09
CA VAL A 256 -4.43 -11.15 17.18
C VAL A 256 -4.87 -10.86 15.74
N ALA A 257 -4.26 -9.87 15.11
CA ALA A 257 -4.51 -9.53 13.71
C ALA A 257 -3.43 -10.14 12.80
N PHE A 258 -3.83 -10.73 11.68
CA PHE A 258 -2.94 -11.09 10.58
C PHE A 258 -3.16 -10.12 9.42
N ARG A 259 -2.13 -9.35 9.06
CA ARG A 259 -2.16 -8.47 7.89
C ARG A 259 -1.57 -9.21 6.69
N ILE A 260 -2.29 -9.21 5.57
CA ILE A 260 -1.89 -9.94 4.36
C ILE A 260 -1.66 -8.92 3.23
N PRO A 261 -0.43 -8.82 2.70
CA PRO A 261 -0.09 -7.83 1.69
C PRO A 261 -0.60 -8.23 0.30
N GLY A 262 -0.64 -7.24 -0.59
CA GLY A 262 -0.87 -7.43 -2.02
C GLY A 262 0.40 -7.76 -2.81
N ILE A 263 0.39 -7.37 -4.08
CA ILE A 263 1.49 -7.58 -5.03
C ILE A 263 2.75 -6.78 -4.66
N THR A 264 3.90 -7.15 -5.22
CA THR A 264 5.20 -6.46 -5.16
C THR A 264 5.78 -6.29 -3.75
N ASN A 265 5.22 -6.98 -2.75
CA ASN A 265 5.73 -6.97 -1.39
C ASN A 265 6.82 -8.02 -1.24
N ARG A 266 7.97 -7.58 -0.74
CA ARG A 266 9.22 -8.34 -0.69
C ARG A 266 9.99 -7.97 0.57
N LEU A 267 11.03 -8.72 0.89
CA LEU A 267 11.91 -8.41 2.01
C LEU A 267 12.60 -7.05 1.83
N ASP A 268 12.92 -6.65 0.59
CA ASP A 268 13.65 -5.40 0.28
C ASP A 268 12.81 -4.12 0.38
N ASN A 269 11.50 -4.24 0.55
CA ASN A 269 10.58 -3.11 0.75
C ASN A 269 9.59 -3.33 1.91
N PHE A 270 9.87 -4.31 2.78
CA PHE A 270 8.96 -4.73 3.84
C PHE A 270 8.58 -3.60 4.80
N ASP A 271 9.47 -2.63 5.05
CA ASP A 271 9.18 -1.56 6.01
C ASP A 271 7.92 -0.76 5.66
N GLY A 272 7.63 -0.56 4.37
CA GLY A 272 6.40 0.10 3.92
C GLY A 272 5.14 -0.69 4.29
N PHE A 273 5.17 -2.02 4.12
CA PHE A 273 4.09 -2.89 4.57
C PHE A 273 4.02 -2.97 6.10
N GLY A 274 5.17 -3.10 6.77
CA GLY A 274 5.29 -3.19 8.22
C GLY A 274 4.73 -1.99 8.96
N GLU A 275 4.82 -0.79 8.38
CA GLU A 275 4.32 0.46 8.99
C GLU A 275 2.83 0.38 9.39
N GLY A 276 2.00 -0.18 8.52
CA GLY A 276 0.58 -0.34 8.82
C GLY A 276 0.29 -1.28 10.01
N GLY A 277 1.23 -2.15 10.37
CA GLY A 277 1.12 -2.99 11.57
C GLY A 277 1.29 -2.17 12.85
N TYR A 278 2.22 -1.22 12.86
CA TYR A 278 2.36 -0.25 13.96
C TYR A 278 1.12 0.63 14.08
N ASN A 279 0.62 1.14 12.95
CA ASN A 279 -0.57 1.99 12.95
C ASN A 279 -1.81 1.24 13.45
N LEU A 280 -1.95 -0.04 13.11
CA LEU A 280 -3.11 -0.85 13.50
C LEU A 280 -3.15 -1.17 15.00
N VAL A 281 -2.01 -1.41 15.65
CA VAL A 281 -1.99 -1.73 17.10
C VAL A 281 -2.06 -0.49 17.99
N GLN A 282 -1.77 0.69 17.45
CA GLN A 282 -1.75 1.95 18.19
C GLN A 282 -3.14 2.58 18.28
N ASP A 283 -3.51 3.19 19.40
CA ASP A 283 -4.65 4.08 19.43
C ASP A 283 -4.38 5.34 18.59
N GLY A 284 -5.39 5.79 17.85
CA GLY A 284 -5.26 6.97 17.00
C GLY A 284 -5.08 8.29 17.78
N ALA A 285 -5.43 8.33 19.07
CA ALA A 285 -5.41 9.57 19.85
C ALA A 285 -4.01 9.95 20.35
N ASN A 286 -3.21 8.96 20.77
CA ASN A 286 -1.93 9.17 21.43
C ASN A 286 -0.79 8.32 20.83
N GLY A 287 -1.11 7.41 19.91
CA GLY A 287 -0.16 6.46 19.34
C GLY A 287 0.31 5.43 20.37
N VAL A 288 -0.50 5.13 21.38
CA VAL A 288 -0.21 4.13 22.42
C VAL A 288 -0.59 2.75 21.91
N GLU A 289 0.27 1.76 22.08
CA GLU A 289 -0.04 0.37 21.72
C GLU A 289 -1.08 -0.23 22.68
N GLN A 290 -2.11 -0.88 22.12
CA GLN A 290 -3.08 -1.65 22.90
C GLN A 290 -2.42 -2.88 23.51
N GLN A 291 -2.52 -3.01 24.84
CA GLN A 291 -1.75 -4.00 25.61
C GLN A 291 -2.21 -5.46 25.41
N ASP A 292 -3.47 -5.66 25.05
CA ASP A 292 -4.10 -6.96 24.82
C ASP A 292 -4.18 -7.33 23.34
N THR A 293 -3.45 -6.59 22.48
CA THR A 293 -3.48 -6.77 21.04
C THR A 293 -2.10 -7.10 20.50
N ALA A 294 -2.04 -8.03 19.54
CA ALA A 294 -0.86 -8.26 18.72
C ALA A 294 -1.23 -8.19 17.23
N VAL A 295 -0.37 -7.60 16.43
CA VAL A 295 -0.50 -7.53 14.97
C VAL A 295 0.67 -8.26 14.34
N VAL A 296 0.37 -9.22 13.48
CA VAL A 296 1.32 -9.98 12.68
C VAL A 296 1.24 -9.46 11.23
N SER A 297 2.23 -8.69 10.81
CA SER A 297 2.40 -8.28 9.41
C SER A 297 3.04 -9.43 8.64
N TRP A 298 2.21 -10.26 7.99
CA TRP A 298 2.61 -11.56 7.43
C TRP A 298 2.88 -11.48 5.92
N LEU A 299 4.15 -11.33 5.56
CA LEU A 299 4.65 -11.57 4.20
C LEU A 299 5.15 -13.03 4.11
N GLY A 300 4.23 -13.99 4.19
CA GLY A 300 4.56 -15.42 4.24
C GLY A 300 4.38 -16.18 2.93
N TYR A 301 4.08 -15.49 1.83
CA TYR A 301 3.89 -16.08 0.50
C TYR A 301 4.68 -15.30 -0.56
N ASP A 302 4.90 -15.95 -1.70
CA ASP A 302 5.52 -15.33 -2.88
C ASP A 302 4.48 -14.41 -3.54
N THR A 303 4.61 -13.09 -3.35
CA THR A 303 3.64 -12.15 -3.88
C THR A 303 3.79 -12.01 -5.39
N PRO A 304 2.70 -11.73 -6.13
CA PRO A 304 2.83 -11.45 -7.55
C PRO A 304 3.64 -10.18 -7.79
N GLU A 305 4.36 -10.16 -8.90
CA GLU A 305 4.85 -8.94 -9.50
C GLU A 305 3.76 -8.35 -10.42
N LEU A 306 3.97 -7.14 -10.93
CA LEU A 306 2.97 -6.49 -11.80
C LEU A 306 2.54 -7.38 -12.97
N GLY A 307 3.50 -8.07 -13.60
CA GLY A 307 3.28 -8.88 -14.80
C GLY A 307 2.61 -10.24 -14.61
N ASP A 308 2.53 -10.75 -13.38
CA ASP A 308 1.83 -12.02 -13.06
C ASP A 308 0.67 -11.83 -12.07
N SER A 309 0.33 -10.58 -11.74
CA SER A 309 -0.68 -10.18 -10.76
C SER A 309 -2.10 -10.67 -10.98
N VAL A 310 -2.45 -11.12 -12.19
CA VAL A 310 -3.78 -11.67 -12.49
C VAL A 310 -3.79 -13.20 -12.63
N ASP A 311 -2.65 -13.87 -12.42
CA ASP A 311 -2.63 -15.32 -12.22
C ASP A 311 -2.96 -15.64 -10.75
N PRO A 312 -4.01 -16.42 -10.45
CA PRO A 312 -4.37 -16.79 -9.08
C PRO A 312 -3.43 -17.82 -8.45
N SER A 313 -2.46 -18.39 -9.18
CA SER A 313 -1.60 -19.49 -8.70
C SER A 313 -0.85 -19.13 -7.41
N LYS A 314 -0.30 -17.91 -7.34
CA LYS A 314 0.37 -17.38 -6.14
C LYS A 314 -0.59 -17.20 -4.96
N ALA A 315 -1.81 -16.72 -5.19
CA ALA A 315 -2.85 -16.66 -4.15
C ALA A 315 -3.28 -18.05 -3.66
N VAL A 316 -3.34 -19.05 -4.54
CA VAL A 316 -3.72 -20.42 -4.17
C VAL A 316 -2.63 -21.07 -3.30
N ALA A 317 -1.35 -20.89 -3.66
CA ALA A 317 -0.24 -21.35 -2.82
C ALA A 317 -0.13 -20.57 -1.51
N GLY A 318 -0.27 -19.24 -1.56
CA GLY A 318 -0.26 -18.37 -0.39
C GLY A 318 -1.42 -18.63 0.56
N GLY A 319 -2.61 -18.93 0.03
CA GLY A 319 -3.79 -19.26 0.82
C GLY A 319 -3.61 -20.51 1.67
N ARG A 320 -3.03 -21.58 1.09
CA ARG A 320 -2.63 -22.78 1.85
C ARG A 320 -1.61 -22.44 2.94
N ALA A 321 -0.56 -21.69 2.58
CA ALA A 321 0.47 -21.29 3.55
C ALA A 321 -0.11 -20.45 4.70
N LEU A 322 -1.10 -19.59 4.42
CA LEU A 322 -1.78 -18.79 5.43
C LEU A 322 -2.69 -19.64 6.33
N ALA A 323 -3.44 -20.59 5.75
CA ALA A 323 -4.26 -21.53 6.52
C ALA A 323 -3.38 -22.40 7.44
N ASP A 324 -2.27 -22.92 6.93
CA ASP A 324 -1.29 -23.69 7.70
C ASP A 324 -0.69 -22.86 8.84
N PHE A 325 -0.23 -21.64 8.52
CA PHE A 325 0.39 -20.74 9.50
C PHE A 325 -0.59 -20.35 10.61
N THR A 326 -1.82 -19.98 10.27
CA THR A 326 -2.83 -19.58 11.27
C THR A 326 -3.25 -20.76 12.16
N ALA A 327 -3.38 -21.96 11.58
CA ALA A 327 -3.63 -23.18 12.35
C ALA A 327 -2.45 -23.53 13.27
N GLY A 328 -1.21 -23.42 12.78
CA GLY A 328 0.00 -23.69 13.55
C GLY A 328 0.20 -22.72 14.70
N ILE A 329 0.18 -21.40 14.43
CA ILE A 329 0.41 -20.38 15.45
C ILE A 329 -0.68 -20.36 16.53
N SER A 330 -1.91 -20.80 16.21
CA SER A 330 -3.02 -20.87 17.18
C SER A 330 -2.68 -21.69 18.42
N VAL A 331 -1.77 -22.67 18.29
CA VAL A 331 -1.29 -23.51 19.39
C VAL A 331 -0.49 -22.70 20.41
N ASP A 332 0.17 -21.62 20.00
CA ASP A 332 1.00 -20.75 20.85
C ASP A 332 0.24 -19.53 21.40
N LEU A 333 -0.99 -19.30 20.92
CA LEU A 333 -1.84 -18.22 21.40
C LEU A 333 -2.54 -18.58 22.71
N ARG A 334 -3.11 -17.55 23.36
CA ARG A 334 -4.00 -17.73 24.49
C ARG A 334 -5.24 -18.54 24.06
N PRO A 335 -5.77 -19.46 24.89
CA PRO A 335 -6.90 -20.32 24.49
C PRO A 335 -8.19 -19.57 24.13
N ASP A 336 -8.35 -18.36 24.65
CA ASP A 336 -9.48 -17.45 24.42
C ASP A 336 -9.13 -16.27 23.51
N ALA A 337 -7.97 -16.30 22.84
CA ALA A 337 -7.58 -15.29 21.87
C ALA A 337 -8.48 -15.37 20.62
N THR A 338 -8.88 -14.21 20.11
CA THR A 338 -9.55 -14.09 18.80
C THR A 338 -8.53 -13.74 17.74
N THR A 339 -8.63 -14.38 16.58
CA THR A 339 -7.79 -14.10 15.41
C THR A 339 -8.59 -13.43 14.31
N ASP A 340 -8.11 -12.30 13.77
CA ASP A 340 -8.75 -11.56 12.70
C ASP A 340 -7.78 -11.38 11.51
N VAL A 341 -8.30 -11.32 10.28
CA VAL A 341 -7.49 -11.14 9.07
C VAL A 341 -7.80 -9.82 8.39
N PHE A 342 -6.75 -9.08 8.06
CA PHE A 342 -6.81 -7.78 7.40
C PHE A 342 -6.06 -7.89 6.08
N ALA A 343 -6.81 -8.13 5.00
CA ALA A 343 -6.27 -8.47 3.71
C ALA A 343 -6.36 -7.29 2.73
N HIS A 344 -5.24 -6.90 2.14
CA HIS A 344 -5.16 -5.77 1.22
C HIS A 344 -4.86 -6.22 -0.21
N SER A 345 -5.54 -5.62 -1.19
CA SER A 345 -5.27 -5.84 -2.62
C SER A 345 -5.28 -7.33 -2.98
N TYR A 346 -4.29 -7.85 -3.70
CA TYR A 346 -4.15 -9.28 -4.02
C TYR A 346 -4.16 -10.21 -2.79
N GLY A 347 -3.78 -9.70 -1.61
CA GLY A 347 -3.90 -10.40 -0.34
C GLY A 347 -5.33 -10.80 0.00
N THR A 348 -6.34 -10.11 -0.56
CA THR A 348 -7.77 -10.49 -0.42
C THR A 348 -8.08 -11.80 -1.15
N LEU A 349 -7.53 -12.01 -2.35
CA LEU A 349 -7.66 -13.29 -3.07
C LEU A 349 -6.90 -14.40 -2.32
N CYS A 350 -5.67 -14.12 -1.86
CA CYS A 350 -4.88 -15.06 -1.05
C CYS A 350 -5.67 -15.50 0.21
N THR A 351 -6.28 -14.53 0.91
CA THR A 351 -7.12 -14.78 2.09
C THR A 351 -8.38 -15.56 1.74
N SER A 352 -9.05 -15.23 0.63
CA SER A 352 -10.20 -16.02 0.13
C SER A 352 -9.83 -17.48 -0.10
N LYS A 353 -8.64 -17.74 -0.67
CA LYS A 353 -8.13 -19.11 -0.84
C LYS A 353 -7.81 -19.78 0.50
N ALA A 354 -7.26 -19.07 1.48
CA ALA A 354 -7.06 -19.61 2.82
C ALA A 354 -8.37 -20.01 3.52
N LEU A 355 -9.42 -19.21 3.40
CA LEU A 355 -10.75 -19.51 3.95
C LEU A 355 -11.34 -20.78 3.31
N GLN A 356 -11.24 -20.89 1.97
CA GLN A 356 -11.65 -22.09 1.22
C GLN A 356 -10.83 -23.33 1.61
N ASP A 357 -9.57 -23.14 2.01
CA ASP A 357 -8.66 -24.20 2.46
C ASP A 357 -8.84 -24.60 3.93
N GLY A 358 -9.80 -23.97 4.64
CA GLY A 358 -10.17 -24.37 5.99
C GLY A 358 -9.70 -23.42 7.09
N MET A 359 -9.13 -22.27 6.76
CA MET A 359 -8.81 -21.23 7.75
C MET A 359 -10.07 -20.81 8.54
N ARG A 360 -9.91 -20.60 9.85
CA ARG A 360 -10.98 -20.17 10.78
C ARG A 360 -10.51 -18.96 11.56
N VAL A 361 -11.28 -17.87 11.49
CA VAL A 361 -10.96 -16.57 12.10
C VAL A 361 -12.24 -15.87 12.55
N GLY A 362 -12.14 -14.97 13.52
CA GLY A 362 -13.27 -14.22 14.09
C GLY A 362 -13.80 -13.14 13.16
N ALA A 363 -12.92 -12.45 12.44
CA ALA A 363 -13.28 -11.48 11.42
C ALA A 363 -12.30 -11.45 10.25
N VAL A 364 -12.80 -11.00 9.10
CA VAL A 364 -12.02 -10.72 7.90
C VAL A 364 -12.40 -9.34 7.38
N VAL A 365 -11.40 -8.49 7.11
CA VAL A 365 -11.57 -7.23 6.41
C VAL A 365 -10.87 -7.30 5.06
N PHE A 366 -11.63 -7.20 3.97
CA PHE A 366 -11.09 -7.10 2.61
C PHE A 366 -10.96 -5.63 2.22
N MET A 367 -9.75 -5.17 1.86
CA MET A 367 -9.47 -3.78 1.51
C MET A 367 -8.93 -3.70 0.08
N GLY A 368 -9.48 -2.81 -0.75
CA GLY A 368 -9.00 -2.55 -2.11
C GLY A 368 -8.95 -3.82 -2.97
N SER A 369 -9.94 -4.70 -2.86
CA SER A 369 -9.87 -6.04 -3.43
C SER A 369 -10.01 -6.05 -4.95
N PRO A 370 -9.10 -6.70 -5.71
CA PRO A 370 -9.32 -6.99 -7.13
C PRO A 370 -10.36 -8.11 -7.37
N GLY A 371 -10.91 -8.71 -6.31
CA GLY A 371 -11.83 -9.84 -6.35
C GLY A 371 -11.41 -11.01 -5.47
N LEU A 372 -12.38 -11.84 -5.07
CA LEU A 372 -12.16 -13.00 -4.17
C LEU A 372 -12.10 -14.36 -4.88
N GLY A 373 -12.07 -14.37 -6.22
CA GLY A 373 -12.15 -15.55 -7.07
C GLY A 373 -13.50 -15.67 -7.78
N PRO A 374 -13.57 -16.43 -8.89
CA PRO A 374 -14.75 -16.51 -9.74
C PRO A 374 -15.97 -17.18 -9.07
N ASP A 375 -15.72 -18.06 -8.10
CA ASP A 375 -16.76 -18.84 -7.41
C ASP A 375 -17.25 -18.20 -6.11
N ILE A 376 -16.77 -16.99 -5.79
CA ILE A 376 -17.08 -16.29 -4.54
C ILE A 376 -17.86 -15.01 -4.87
N THR A 377 -19.12 -14.99 -4.45
CA THR A 377 -20.06 -13.89 -4.71
C THR A 377 -20.75 -13.36 -3.46
N SER A 378 -20.53 -14.04 -2.33
CA SER A 378 -21.08 -13.72 -1.02
C SER A 378 -20.16 -14.25 0.09
N ALA A 379 -20.32 -13.74 1.31
CA ALA A 379 -19.65 -14.32 2.48
C ALA A 379 -20.14 -15.74 2.79
N ALA A 380 -21.40 -16.05 2.47
CA ALA A 380 -22.00 -17.38 2.65
C ALA A 380 -21.26 -18.50 1.88
N ASP A 381 -20.59 -18.17 0.76
CA ASP A 381 -19.81 -19.10 -0.05
C ASP A 381 -18.59 -19.66 0.70
N PHE A 382 -18.13 -19.00 1.76
CA PHE A 382 -17.05 -19.53 2.64
C PHE A 382 -17.54 -20.57 3.65
N HIS A 383 -18.85 -20.65 3.89
CA HIS A 383 -19.45 -21.55 4.88
C HIS A 383 -18.90 -21.36 6.32
N LEU A 384 -18.70 -20.10 6.71
CA LEU A 384 -18.17 -19.67 8.02
C LEU A 384 -19.17 -18.79 8.80
N PRO A 385 -20.23 -19.37 9.40
CA PRO A 385 -21.30 -18.60 10.04
C PRO A 385 -20.85 -17.79 11.26
N ASP A 386 -19.74 -18.18 11.90
CA ASP A 386 -19.18 -17.52 13.09
C ASP A 386 -18.14 -16.43 12.72
N THR A 387 -17.78 -16.30 11.45
CA THR A 387 -16.82 -15.29 10.96
C THR A 387 -17.57 -14.04 10.51
N ARG A 388 -17.12 -12.87 10.99
CA ARG A 388 -17.64 -11.57 10.54
C ARG A 388 -16.87 -11.10 9.32
N PHE A 389 -17.57 -10.68 8.27
CA PHE A 389 -16.94 -10.19 7.04
C PHE A 389 -17.20 -8.69 6.84
N PHE A 390 -16.13 -7.97 6.55
CA PHE A 390 -16.13 -6.56 6.25
C PHE A 390 -15.42 -6.28 4.93
N ALA A 391 -15.79 -5.19 4.27
CA ALA A 391 -15.10 -4.68 3.09
C ALA A 391 -14.85 -3.18 3.20
N MET A 392 -13.73 -2.74 2.63
CA MET A 392 -13.37 -1.34 2.43
C MET A 392 -12.95 -1.12 0.99
N ARG A 393 -13.55 -0.12 0.36
CA ARG A 393 -13.20 0.37 -0.97
C ARG A 393 -13.12 1.89 -0.89
N ALA A 394 -11.89 2.39 -0.96
CA ALA A 394 -11.62 3.82 -0.95
C ALA A 394 -12.03 4.47 -2.28
N PRO A 395 -12.53 5.71 -2.28
CA PRO A 395 -12.65 6.53 -3.48
C PRO A 395 -11.34 6.52 -4.27
N GLU A 396 -11.44 6.58 -5.61
CA GLU A 396 -10.29 6.53 -6.54
C GLU A 396 -9.41 5.24 -6.46
N ASP A 397 -9.81 4.18 -5.73
CA ASP A 397 -9.12 2.89 -5.75
C ASP A 397 -9.43 2.09 -7.02
N LEU A 398 -8.67 2.35 -8.08
CA LEU A 398 -8.81 1.72 -9.39
C LEU A 398 -8.79 0.19 -9.36
N VAL A 399 -7.99 -0.42 -8.49
CA VAL A 399 -7.84 -1.89 -8.43
C VAL A 399 -9.16 -2.54 -8.04
N SER A 400 -9.83 -1.98 -7.03
CA SER A 400 -11.13 -2.46 -6.57
C SER A 400 -12.26 -2.31 -7.59
N TYR A 401 -12.13 -1.34 -8.48
CA TYR A 401 -13.08 -1.19 -9.57
C TYR A 401 -12.90 -2.26 -10.63
N THR A 402 -11.70 -2.78 -10.87
CA THR A 402 -11.49 -3.72 -11.98
C THR A 402 -12.26 -5.04 -11.86
N GLN A 403 -12.46 -5.59 -10.67
CA GLN A 403 -12.96 -6.97 -10.48
C GLN A 403 -12.16 -8.03 -11.29
N GLY A 404 -10.88 -7.74 -11.55
CA GLY A 404 -10.00 -8.55 -12.41
C GLY A 404 -9.79 -10.00 -11.92
N LEU A 405 -10.07 -10.28 -10.65
CA LEU A 405 -9.88 -11.58 -10.02
C LEU A 405 -11.16 -12.11 -9.37
N GLY A 406 -12.33 -11.60 -9.79
CA GLY A 406 -13.64 -11.99 -9.27
C GLY A 406 -14.42 -10.78 -8.73
N SER A 407 -15.61 -11.04 -8.20
CA SER A 407 -16.49 -9.99 -7.70
C SER A 407 -15.88 -9.25 -6.50
N ASP A 408 -16.11 -7.95 -6.43
CA ASP A 408 -15.62 -7.09 -5.37
C ASP A 408 -16.45 -7.30 -4.08
N PRO A 409 -15.83 -7.66 -2.94
CA PRO A 409 -16.53 -7.89 -1.68
C PRO A 409 -17.26 -6.66 -1.14
N ALA A 410 -16.93 -5.44 -1.58
CA ALA A 410 -17.68 -4.24 -1.22
C ALA A 410 -19.10 -4.22 -1.81
N ASP A 411 -19.39 -5.05 -2.82
CA ASP A 411 -20.71 -5.18 -3.44
C ASP A 411 -21.50 -6.39 -2.91
N PHE A 412 -20.93 -7.19 -2.02
CA PHE A 412 -21.58 -8.41 -1.53
C PHE A 412 -22.71 -8.05 -0.57
N PRO A 413 -23.91 -8.66 -0.73
CA PRO A 413 -25.08 -8.28 0.05
C PRO A 413 -24.99 -8.65 1.54
N ASP A 414 -24.11 -9.59 1.89
CA ASP A 414 -23.92 -10.16 3.23
C ASP A 414 -22.58 -9.77 3.87
N ILE A 415 -21.83 -8.84 3.26
CA ILE A 415 -20.62 -8.23 3.83
C ILE A 415 -20.93 -6.81 4.33
N THR A 416 -20.39 -6.45 5.50
CA THR A 416 -20.55 -5.11 6.05
C THR A 416 -19.53 -4.14 5.44
N ARG A 417 -20.00 -3.12 4.73
CA ARG A 417 -19.15 -2.11 4.09
C ARG A 417 -18.77 -0.98 5.05
N LEU A 418 -17.48 -0.89 5.39
CA LEU A 418 -16.95 0.11 6.31
C LEU A 418 -16.57 1.41 5.58
N ALA A 419 -16.72 2.55 6.27
CA ALA A 419 -16.33 3.85 5.70
C ALA A 419 -14.80 4.00 5.63
N THR A 420 -14.35 4.75 4.63
CA THR A 420 -12.93 4.97 4.30
C THR A 420 -12.57 6.45 4.19
N SER A 421 -13.34 7.36 4.80
CA SER A 421 -13.09 8.80 4.72
C SER A 421 -11.64 9.15 5.08
N GLY A 422 -10.99 9.96 4.24
CA GLY A 422 -9.58 10.32 4.39
C GLY A 422 -8.60 9.38 3.68
N ALA A 423 -9.01 8.16 3.31
CA ALA A 423 -8.26 7.29 2.38
C ALA A 423 -8.79 7.52 0.96
N THR A 424 -7.91 7.89 0.03
CA THR A 424 -8.28 8.29 -1.35
C THR A 424 -7.45 7.60 -2.42
N ALA A 425 -6.68 6.58 -2.05
CA ALA A 425 -5.91 5.78 -2.97
C ALA A 425 -5.81 4.34 -2.47
N HIS A 426 -5.33 3.48 -3.37
CA HIS A 426 -5.27 2.03 -3.16
C HIS A 426 -4.46 1.61 -1.92
N SER A 427 -3.51 2.41 -1.44
CA SER A 427 -2.63 2.05 -0.33
C SER A 427 -2.94 2.77 0.99
N ASP A 428 -3.93 3.66 1.01
CA ASP A 428 -4.14 4.61 2.12
C ASP A 428 -4.91 4.02 3.32
N TYR A 429 -5.37 2.76 3.24
CA TYR A 429 -6.26 2.15 4.25
C TYR A 429 -5.67 2.11 5.67
N TYR A 430 -4.34 2.14 5.80
CA TYR A 430 -3.62 2.15 7.08
C TYR A 430 -3.05 3.52 7.46
N ASP A 431 -3.37 4.56 6.69
CA ASP A 431 -2.88 5.90 6.95
C ASP A 431 -3.49 6.46 8.23
N LYS A 432 -2.66 7.18 8.98
CA LYS A 432 -3.08 7.86 10.20
C LYS A 432 -4.12 8.93 9.88
N ASP A 433 -4.94 9.22 10.86
CA ASP A 433 -5.99 10.25 10.77
C ASP A 433 -7.06 9.97 9.69
N THR A 434 -7.17 8.72 9.23
CA THR A 434 -8.24 8.25 8.35
C THR A 434 -9.32 7.48 9.11
N GLU A 435 -10.55 7.56 8.63
CA GLU A 435 -11.66 6.76 9.14
C GLU A 435 -11.49 5.27 8.77
N ALA A 436 -10.76 4.98 7.68
CA ALA A 436 -10.37 3.62 7.32
C ALA A 436 -9.59 2.96 8.46
N LEU A 437 -8.43 3.52 8.85
CA LEU A 437 -7.62 2.99 9.94
C LEU A 437 -8.41 2.92 11.26
N ALA A 438 -9.21 3.95 11.57
CA ALA A 438 -10.03 3.97 12.78
C ALA A 438 -11.04 2.80 12.78
N ASN A 439 -11.66 2.47 11.66
CA ASN A 439 -12.54 1.31 11.54
C ASN A 439 -11.77 -0.01 11.68
N LEU A 440 -10.58 -0.15 11.09
CA LEU A 440 -9.75 -1.35 11.25
C LEU A 440 -9.40 -1.59 12.73
N GLN A 441 -9.01 -0.53 13.44
CA GLN A 441 -8.75 -0.55 14.89
C GLN A 441 -10.00 -0.94 15.69
N ARG A 442 -11.18 -0.41 15.34
CA ARG A 442 -12.44 -0.76 16.02
C ARG A 442 -12.85 -2.21 15.79
N VAL A 443 -12.59 -2.77 14.61
CA VAL A 443 -12.79 -4.21 14.36
C VAL A 443 -11.86 -5.01 15.27
N LEU A 444 -10.58 -4.66 15.29
CA LEU A 444 -9.54 -5.38 16.05
C LEU A 444 -9.74 -5.33 17.56
N PHE A 445 -10.02 -4.15 18.12
CA PHE A 445 -10.18 -3.96 19.57
C PHE A 445 -11.58 -4.38 20.08
N GLY A 446 -12.41 -5.01 19.24
CA GLY A 446 -13.77 -5.44 19.60
C GLY A 446 -14.80 -4.31 19.75
N GLY A 447 -14.49 -3.09 19.30
CA GLY A 447 -15.28 -1.87 19.44
C GLY A 447 -16.42 -1.71 18.42
N ALA A 448 -17.32 -2.69 18.31
CA ALA A 448 -18.37 -2.71 17.28
C ALA A 448 -19.33 -1.49 17.29
N GLN A 449 -19.52 -0.83 18.44
CA GLN A 449 -20.43 0.31 18.56
C GLN A 449 -19.92 1.60 17.90
N GLY A 450 -18.63 1.68 17.56
CA GLY A 450 -18.03 2.86 16.93
C GLY A 450 -17.80 2.73 15.43
N LEU A 451 -18.15 1.58 14.82
CA LEU A 451 -17.93 1.37 13.39
C LEU A 451 -18.75 2.36 12.57
N THR A 452 -18.12 2.90 11.52
CA THR A 452 -18.77 3.75 10.54
C THR A 452 -18.86 3.03 9.20
N PHE A 453 -19.89 3.38 8.44
CA PHE A 453 -20.28 2.65 7.23
C PHE A 453 -20.44 3.61 6.07
N THR A 454 -20.29 3.09 4.85
CA THR A 454 -20.59 3.83 3.63
C THR A 454 -21.59 3.06 2.78
N HIS A 455 -22.42 3.81 2.06
CA HIS A 455 -23.38 3.30 1.08
C HIS A 455 -23.20 3.98 -0.28
N THR A 456 -22.00 4.53 -0.52
CA THR A 456 -21.64 5.15 -1.78
C THR A 456 -21.72 4.15 -2.93
N THR A 457 -22.15 4.63 -4.08
CA THR A 457 -22.11 3.91 -5.36
C THR A 457 -20.74 4.06 -6.01
N LEU A 458 -20.43 3.22 -6.99
CA LEU A 458 -19.17 3.28 -7.74
C LEU A 458 -18.89 4.66 -8.32
N ASP A 459 -19.86 5.27 -8.99
CA ASP A 459 -19.67 6.57 -9.64
C ASP A 459 -19.67 7.75 -8.65
N GLU A 460 -20.16 7.55 -7.42
CA GLU A 460 -19.95 8.52 -6.33
C GLU A 460 -18.52 8.43 -5.76
N GLU A 461 -17.87 7.28 -5.89
CA GLU A 461 -16.49 7.04 -5.44
C GLU A 461 -15.45 7.39 -6.50
N MET A 462 -15.78 7.19 -7.78
CA MET A 462 -15.02 7.66 -8.92
C MET A 462 -15.91 7.64 -10.17
N THR A 463 -16.15 8.81 -10.75
CA THR A 463 -16.91 8.94 -12.00
C THR A 463 -16.24 8.15 -13.11
N GLY A 464 -16.93 7.13 -13.65
CA GLY A 464 -16.37 6.23 -14.66
C GLY A 464 -15.99 4.85 -14.14
N ALA A 465 -16.12 4.59 -12.84
CA ALA A 465 -15.79 3.30 -12.26
C ALA A 465 -16.69 2.18 -12.77
N ALA A 466 -17.97 2.48 -13.08
CA ALA A 466 -18.85 1.50 -13.70
C ALA A 466 -18.39 1.12 -15.11
N GLU A 467 -17.95 2.09 -15.91
CA GLU A 467 -17.43 1.88 -17.27
C GLU A 467 -16.14 1.04 -17.26
N ILE A 468 -15.27 1.23 -16.25
CA ILE A 468 -14.10 0.38 -16.07
C ILE A 468 -14.51 -1.08 -15.85
N ARG A 469 -15.54 -1.32 -15.01
CA ARG A 469 -16.06 -2.68 -14.77
C ARG A 469 -16.64 -3.32 -16.02
N GLU A 470 -17.37 -2.54 -16.80
CA GLU A 470 -17.96 -3.00 -18.06
C GLU A 470 -16.86 -3.39 -19.05
N LEU A 471 -15.81 -2.57 -19.18
CA LEU A 471 -14.66 -2.89 -20.02
C LEU A 471 -13.95 -4.18 -19.58
N VAL A 472 -13.67 -4.33 -18.27
CA VAL A 472 -13.02 -5.55 -17.77
C VAL A 472 -13.91 -6.78 -17.98
N SER A 473 -15.22 -6.64 -17.77
CA SER A 473 -16.20 -7.70 -18.02
C SER A 473 -16.25 -8.10 -19.50
N PHE A 474 -16.24 -7.12 -20.40
CA PHE A 474 -16.17 -7.34 -21.85
C PHE A 474 -14.94 -8.16 -22.25
N LEU A 475 -13.78 -7.80 -21.69
CA LEU A 475 -12.51 -8.48 -21.93
C LEU A 475 -12.52 -9.91 -21.35
N HIS A 476 -12.96 -10.09 -20.10
CA HIS A 476 -13.05 -11.40 -19.45
C HIS A 476 -13.96 -12.38 -20.18
N ALA A 477 -15.06 -11.90 -20.77
CA ALA A 477 -15.98 -12.76 -21.53
C ALA A 477 -15.35 -13.31 -22.82
N ARG A 478 -14.31 -12.67 -23.35
CA ARG A 478 -13.75 -12.94 -24.68
C ARG A 478 -12.31 -13.45 -24.64
N VAL A 479 -11.54 -13.06 -23.62
CA VAL A 479 -10.13 -13.39 -23.47
C VAL A 479 -9.98 -14.47 -22.38
N PRO A 480 -9.33 -15.62 -22.68
CA PRO A 480 -9.06 -16.62 -21.65
C PRO A 480 -8.26 -16.04 -20.48
N PRO A 481 -8.50 -16.46 -19.22
CA PRO A 481 -7.81 -15.92 -18.04
C PRO A 481 -6.27 -15.96 -18.16
N GLY A 482 -5.73 -17.06 -18.70
CA GLY A 482 -4.28 -17.19 -18.91
C GLY A 482 -3.71 -16.28 -20.01
N VAL A 483 -4.54 -15.71 -20.89
CA VAL A 483 -4.14 -14.69 -21.87
C VAL A 483 -4.30 -13.29 -21.28
N VAL A 484 -5.36 -13.05 -20.49
CA VAL A 484 -5.55 -11.81 -19.72
C VAL A 484 -4.31 -11.50 -18.89
N ALA A 485 -3.69 -12.52 -18.28
CA ALA A 485 -2.44 -12.35 -17.52
C ALA A 485 -1.26 -11.80 -18.29
N ARG A 486 -1.03 -12.33 -19.49
CA ARG A 486 0.07 -11.83 -20.32
C ARG A 486 -0.24 -10.46 -20.93
N MET A 487 -1.51 -10.21 -21.22
CA MET A 487 -1.95 -8.92 -21.76
C MET A 487 -1.96 -7.81 -20.71
N GLY A 488 -2.24 -8.11 -19.44
CA GLY A 488 -2.33 -7.12 -18.37
C GLY A 488 -1.05 -6.28 -18.24
N ALA A 489 0.11 -6.92 -18.33
CA ALA A 489 1.42 -6.24 -18.32
C ALA A 489 1.59 -5.25 -19.49
N ASP A 490 1.07 -5.58 -20.66
CA ASP A 490 1.18 -4.77 -21.87
C ASP A 490 0.08 -3.69 -21.97
N LEU A 491 -1.07 -3.92 -21.33
CA LEU A 491 -2.22 -3.01 -21.30
C LEU A 491 -2.13 -1.95 -20.20
N ASP A 492 -1.50 -2.26 -19.06
CA ASP A 492 -1.48 -1.38 -17.89
C ASP A 492 -0.97 0.03 -18.20
N PRO A 493 0.18 0.24 -18.90
CA PRO A 493 0.64 1.60 -19.22
C PRO A 493 -0.37 2.40 -20.05
N ILE A 494 -1.07 1.72 -20.97
CA ILE A 494 -2.06 2.34 -21.84
C ILE A 494 -3.30 2.74 -21.02
N LEU A 495 -3.76 1.87 -20.13
CA LEU A 495 -4.89 2.14 -19.24
C LEU A 495 -4.57 3.27 -18.26
N GLN A 496 -3.37 3.28 -17.67
CA GLN A 496 -2.92 4.36 -16.80
C GLN A 496 -2.88 5.72 -17.52
N ASP A 497 -2.48 5.75 -18.79
CA ASP A 497 -2.50 6.98 -19.59
C ASP A 497 -3.92 7.48 -19.90
N VAL A 498 -4.86 6.56 -20.16
CA VAL A 498 -6.28 6.91 -20.38
C VAL A 498 -6.91 7.42 -19.08
N LEU A 499 -6.72 6.71 -17.97
CA LEU A 499 -7.27 7.08 -16.66
C LEU A 499 -6.70 8.41 -16.14
N ALA A 500 -5.43 8.67 -16.40
CA ALA A 500 -4.80 9.95 -16.07
C ALA A 500 -5.16 11.09 -17.05
N GLY A 501 -6.00 10.84 -18.05
CA GLY A 501 -6.40 11.83 -19.06
C GLY A 501 -5.25 12.26 -20.00
N ARG A 502 -4.14 11.51 -20.04
CA ARG A 502 -3.00 11.76 -20.93
C ARG A 502 -3.30 11.30 -22.36
N THR A 503 -4.15 10.29 -22.52
CA THR A 503 -4.55 9.70 -23.81
C THR A 503 -6.08 9.58 -23.88
N SER A 504 -6.68 9.80 -25.05
CA SER A 504 -8.11 9.57 -25.26
C SER A 504 -8.40 8.09 -25.54
N TYR A 505 -9.60 7.61 -25.21
CA TYR A 505 -10.03 6.24 -25.55
C TYR A 505 -9.86 5.92 -27.05
N ALA A 506 -10.13 6.89 -27.93
CA ALA A 506 -9.92 6.73 -29.37
C ALA A 506 -8.43 6.60 -29.76
N ALA A 507 -7.53 7.30 -29.07
CA ALA A 507 -6.09 7.19 -29.29
C ALA A 507 -5.49 5.91 -28.67
N ALA A 508 -6.15 5.34 -27.65
CA ALA A 508 -5.75 4.07 -27.05
C ALA A 508 -6.09 2.84 -27.92
N LEU A 509 -6.98 2.98 -28.91
CA LEU A 509 -7.41 1.87 -29.78
C LEU A 509 -6.26 1.19 -30.52
N GLU A 510 -5.34 1.95 -31.11
CA GLU A 510 -4.22 1.38 -31.88
C GLU A 510 -3.23 0.63 -30.96
N PRO A 511 -2.77 1.20 -29.83
CA PRO A 511 -1.99 0.47 -28.83
C PRO A 511 -2.69 -0.80 -28.29
N VAL A 512 -3.98 -0.73 -27.93
CA VAL A 512 -4.72 -1.89 -27.40
C VAL A 512 -4.87 -2.97 -28.47
N ASN A 513 -5.13 -2.59 -29.73
CA ASN A 513 -5.17 -3.53 -30.85
C ASN A 513 -3.81 -4.18 -31.11
N ALA A 514 -2.71 -3.44 -30.96
CA ALA A 514 -1.36 -3.99 -31.09
C ALA A 514 -1.10 -5.08 -30.02
N VAL A 515 -1.55 -4.85 -28.78
CA VAL A 515 -1.48 -5.85 -27.70
C VAL A 515 -2.39 -7.04 -27.98
N LEU A 516 -3.65 -6.83 -28.39
CA LEU A 516 -4.53 -7.93 -28.77
C LEU A 516 -3.95 -8.78 -29.91
N ASN A 517 -3.31 -8.14 -30.88
CA ASN A 517 -2.65 -8.83 -31.99
C ASN A 517 -1.42 -9.61 -31.54
N SER A 518 -0.56 -9.05 -30.68
CA SER A 518 0.64 -9.74 -30.18
C SER A 518 0.31 -10.99 -29.37
N HIS A 519 -0.88 -11.03 -28.74
CA HIS A 519 -1.39 -12.18 -28.00
C HIS A 519 -2.35 -13.07 -28.80
N GLY A 520 -2.53 -12.82 -30.10
CA GLY A 520 -3.36 -13.65 -31.00
C GLY A 520 -4.87 -13.59 -30.72
N MET A 521 -5.36 -12.49 -30.14
CA MET A 521 -6.74 -12.33 -29.66
C MET A 521 -7.69 -11.63 -30.65
N LEU A 522 -7.22 -11.23 -31.84
CA LEU A 522 -8.07 -10.52 -32.83
C LEU A 522 -9.27 -11.33 -33.32
N ASP A 523 -9.23 -12.66 -33.22
CA ASP A 523 -10.35 -13.54 -33.56
C ASP A 523 -11.44 -13.57 -32.47
N ARG A 524 -11.12 -13.08 -31.26
CA ARG A 524 -12.01 -13.10 -30.09
C ARG A 524 -12.46 -11.72 -29.65
N VAL A 525 -11.62 -10.72 -29.89
CA VAL A 525 -11.89 -9.30 -29.69
C VAL A 525 -11.51 -8.61 -30.99
N THR A 526 -12.48 -8.43 -31.88
CA THR A 526 -12.20 -7.79 -33.16
C THR A 526 -11.97 -6.28 -32.95
N PRO A 527 -11.21 -5.61 -33.83
CA PRO A 527 -11.01 -4.16 -33.74
C PRO A 527 -12.30 -3.34 -33.81
N ASP A 528 -13.35 -3.88 -34.42
CA ASP A 528 -14.67 -3.22 -34.48
C ASP A 528 -15.47 -3.48 -33.20
N ASP A 529 -15.47 -4.70 -32.65
CA ASP A 529 -16.11 -4.99 -31.35
C ASP A 529 -15.49 -4.14 -30.23
N LEU A 530 -14.16 -4.04 -30.19
CA LEU A 530 -13.44 -3.21 -29.21
C LEU A 530 -13.75 -1.72 -29.41
N ARG A 531 -13.85 -1.27 -30.67
CA ARG A 531 -14.19 0.11 -30.98
C ARG A 531 -15.60 0.44 -30.50
N ASP A 532 -16.58 -0.40 -30.81
CA ASP A 532 -17.98 -0.16 -30.44
C ASP A 532 -18.13 -0.13 -28.92
N GLU A 533 -17.47 -1.03 -28.19
CA GLU A 533 -17.43 -1.04 -26.73
C GLU A 533 -16.81 0.25 -26.18
N LEU A 534 -15.59 0.61 -26.62
CA LEU A 534 -14.90 1.80 -26.13
C LEU A 534 -15.63 3.10 -26.48
N VAL A 535 -16.30 3.16 -27.64
CA VAL A 535 -17.13 4.30 -28.05
C VAL A 535 -18.38 4.40 -27.18
N GLY A 536 -19.04 3.27 -26.87
CA GLY A 536 -20.16 3.21 -25.94
C GLY A 536 -19.79 3.75 -24.56
N LEU A 537 -18.75 3.18 -23.96
CA LEU A 537 -18.21 3.56 -22.65
C LEU A 537 -17.76 5.02 -22.61
N ALA A 538 -17.08 5.51 -23.66
CA ALA A 538 -16.68 6.91 -23.74
C ALA A 538 -17.90 7.86 -23.79
N GLY A 539 -18.99 7.43 -24.44
CA GLY A 539 -20.27 8.13 -24.42
C GLY A 539 -20.84 8.26 -23.01
N ASP A 540 -20.91 7.14 -22.30
CA ASP A 540 -21.50 7.08 -20.96
C ASP A 540 -20.66 7.87 -19.93
N LEU A 541 -19.34 7.75 -20.02
CA LEU A 541 -18.42 8.55 -19.22
C LEU A 541 -18.59 10.06 -19.50
N ALA A 542 -18.66 10.45 -20.77
CA ALA A 542 -18.86 11.85 -21.15
C ALA A 542 -20.20 12.40 -20.64
N TYR A 543 -21.25 11.58 -20.68
CA TYR A 543 -22.54 11.91 -20.05
C TYR A 543 -22.34 12.20 -18.56
N LYS A 544 -21.77 11.24 -17.81
CA LYS A 544 -21.62 11.33 -16.36
C LYS A 544 -20.78 12.53 -15.94
N GLN A 545 -19.63 12.75 -16.58
CA GLN A 545 -18.75 13.89 -16.29
C GLN A 545 -19.43 15.23 -16.56
N ALA A 546 -20.11 15.38 -17.71
CA ALA A 546 -20.82 16.60 -18.05
C ALA A 546 -22.02 16.85 -17.13
N TYR A 547 -22.75 15.79 -16.78
CA TYR A 547 -23.85 15.87 -15.82
C TYR A 547 -23.35 16.31 -14.45
N GLN A 548 -22.33 15.64 -13.91
CA GLN A 548 -21.72 15.98 -12.60
C GLN A 548 -21.21 17.42 -12.58
N ALA A 549 -20.43 17.83 -13.58
CA ALA A 549 -19.88 19.18 -13.67
C ALA A 549 -20.97 20.27 -13.74
N ALA A 550 -22.12 19.95 -14.33
CA ALA A 550 -23.30 20.83 -14.34
C ALA A 550 -24.00 20.87 -12.97
N ARG A 551 -24.17 19.72 -12.31
CA ARG A 551 -24.78 19.63 -10.98
C ARG A 551 -23.95 20.33 -9.89
N GLU A 552 -22.62 20.24 -9.95
CA GLU A 552 -21.68 20.96 -9.07
C GLU A 552 -21.76 22.49 -9.21
N ARG A 553 -22.34 22.96 -10.32
CA ARG A 553 -22.57 24.39 -10.61
C ARG A 553 -24.04 24.79 -10.42
N ASP A 554 -24.80 23.98 -9.68
CA ASP A 554 -26.21 24.20 -9.40
C ASP A 554 -27.11 24.32 -10.65
N VAL A 555 -26.68 23.78 -11.80
CA VAL A 555 -27.49 23.77 -13.03
C VAL A 555 -28.73 22.90 -12.80
N PRO A 556 -29.96 23.37 -13.14
CA PRO A 556 -31.19 22.58 -12.98
C PRO A 556 -31.09 21.22 -13.66
N ASP A 557 -31.57 20.16 -12.99
CA ASP A 557 -31.48 18.76 -13.45
C ASP A 557 -31.89 18.56 -14.93
N PRO A 558 -33.01 19.12 -15.44
CA PRO A 558 -33.38 18.97 -16.85
C PRO A 558 -32.33 19.54 -17.82
N VAL A 559 -31.67 20.63 -17.44
CA VAL A 559 -30.63 21.29 -18.24
C VAL A 559 -29.33 20.52 -18.17
N ALA A 560 -28.95 20.04 -16.97
CA ALA A 560 -27.77 19.20 -16.77
C ALA A 560 -27.86 17.90 -17.61
N ARG A 561 -29.02 17.23 -17.61
CA ARG A 561 -29.26 16.04 -18.45
C ARG A 561 -29.14 16.34 -19.94
N SER A 562 -29.62 17.50 -20.39
CA SER A 562 -29.52 17.90 -21.81
C SER A 562 -28.07 18.20 -22.23
N LEU A 563 -27.28 18.83 -21.36
CA LEU A 563 -25.85 19.07 -21.60
C LEU A 563 -25.09 17.75 -21.66
N ALA A 564 -25.38 16.84 -20.72
CA ALA A 564 -24.79 15.51 -20.65
C ALA A 564 -25.10 14.66 -21.89
N ALA A 565 -26.36 14.63 -22.35
CA ALA A 565 -26.74 13.92 -23.58
C ALA A 565 -26.02 14.46 -24.82
N THR A 566 -25.70 15.76 -24.85
CA THR A 566 -24.93 16.37 -25.94
C THR A 566 -23.46 15.92 -25.89
N ALA A 567 -22.88 15.81 -24.70
CA ALA A 567 -21.52 15.30 -24.50
C ALA A 567 -21.42 13.82 -24.90
N GLU A 568 -22.38 12.99 -24.48
CA GLU A 568 -22.52 11.57 -24.86
C GLU A 568 -22.55 11.40 -26.39
N PHE A 569 -23.46 12.11 -27.06
CA PHE A 569 -23.62 12.04 -28.52
C PHE A 569 -22.34 12.44 -29.27
N THR A 570 -21.63 13.44 -28.74
CA THR A 570 -20.36 13.92 -29.31
C THR A 570 -19.25 12.88 -29.12
N ALA A 571 -19.15 12.30 -27.92
CA ALA A 571 -18.15 11.29 -27.58
C ALA A 571 -18.34 9.98 -28.36
N ARG A 572 -19.59 9.61 -28.69
CA ARG A 572 -19.89 8.42 -29.51
C ARG A 572 -19.55 8.55 -31.01
N GLY A 573 -19.02 9.69 -31.47
CA GLY A 573 -18.59 9.84 -32.86
C GLY A 573 -19.73 9.93 -33.89
N ALA A 574 -20.96 10.21 -33.47
CA ALA A 574 -22.10 10.45 -34.36
C ALA A 574 -22.04 11.86 -34.98
N ALA A 575 -20.96 12.18 -35.68
CA ALA A 575 -20.85 13.43 -36.42
C ALA A 575 -21.43 13.27 -37.82
N PHE A 576 -22.75 13.44 -37.98
CA PHE A 576 -23.31 14.29 -39.04
C PHE A 576 -24.77 14.68 -38.72
N ALA A 577 -24.98 16.00 -38.60
CA ALA A 577 -26.26 16.72 -38.41
C ALA A 577 -26.84 16.77 -36.99
N VAL A 578 -26.26 17.63 -36.13
CA VAL A 578 -26.89 18.80 -35.45
C VAL A 578 -26.05 19.12 -34.18
N THR A 579 -24.90 19.78 -34.34
CA THR A 579 -24.16 20.39 -33.22
C THR A 579 -23.18 21.45 -33.73
N VAL A 580 -23.71 22.51 -34.33
CA VAL A 580 -22.95 23.73 -34.68
C VAL A 580 -23.09 24.87 -33.66
N PRO A 581 -24.09 24.94 -32.74
CA PRO A 581 -24.11 26.07 -31.79
C PRO A 581 -23.16 25.94 -30.58
N VAL A 582 -22.84 24.73 -30.10
CA VAL A 582 -22.14 24.56 -28.81
C VAL A 582 -20.62 24.50 -28.95
N VAL A 583 -20.11 23.84 -30.00
CA VAL A 583 -18.66 23.77 -30.28
C VAL A 583 -18.10 25.11 -30.76
N LYS A 584 -18.88 25.92 -31.49
CA LYS A 584 -18.45 27.26 -31.92
C LYS A 584 -18.33 28.28 -30.77
N VAL A 585 -18.95 28.03 -29.62
CA VAL A 585 -18.77 28.87 -28.42
C VAL A 585 -17.49 28.49 -27.67
N LEU A 586 -17.04 27.23 -27.77
CA LEU A 586 -15.83 26.74 -27.11
C LEU A 586 -14.55 26.86 -27.96
N GLU A 587 -14.67 26.95 -29.30
CA GLU A 587 -13.50 27.09 -30.19
C GLU A 587 -12.99 28.52 -30.37
N ALA A 588 -13.66 29.53 -29.80
CA ALA A 588 -13.23 30.94 -29.91
C ALA A 588 -11.98 31.29 -29.08
N ASP A 589 -11.48 30.40 -28.22
CA ASP A 589 -10.39 30.71 -27.28
C ASP A 589 -9.04 30.03 -27.61
N ARG A 590 -8.96 29.31 -28.74
CA ARG A 590 -7.74 28.58 -29.15
C ARG A 590 -6.82 29.32 -30.13
N SER A 591 -7.12 30.54 -30.54
CA SER A 591 -6.29 31.30 -31.50
C SER A 591 -5.77 32.63 -30.93
N GLN A 592 -4.77 32.57 -30.06
CA GLN A 592 -3.90 33.72 -29.79
C GLN A 592 -2.42 33.32 -29.91
N ASN A 593 -1.98 33.15 -31.16
CA ASN A 593 -0.66 33.55 -31.65
C ASN A 593 -0.79 33.76 -33.17
N ASP A 594 -0.28 34.88 -33.70
CA ASP A 594 -0.32 35.36 -35.10
C ASP A 594 -1.61 36.02 -35.67
N VAL A 595 -1.97 37.19 -35.12
CA VAL A 595 -3.18 37.97 -35.49
C VAL A 595 -3.03 38.91 -36.72
N ARG A 596 -1.90 38.97 -37.43
CA ARG A 596 -1.74 39.93 -38.55
C ARG A 596 -2.01 39.41 -39.97
N GLN A 597 -2.06 38.10 -40.22
CA GLN A 597 -2.30 37.57 -41.56
C GLN A 597 -3.76 37.14 -41.85
N LEU A 598 -4.61 37.03 -40.83
CA LEU A 598 -5.99 36.50 -40.97
C LEU A 598 -7.07 37.54 -41.31
N TRP A 599 -6.78 38.83 -41.18
CA TRP A 599 -7.79 39.89 -41.36
C TRP A 599 -8.30 40.10 -42.79
N THR A 600 -7.68 39.52 -43.81
CA THR A 600 -8.07 39.71 -45.23
C THR A 600 -8.86 38.55 -45.84
N GLY A 601 -8.87 37.37 -45.21
CA GLY A 601 -9.55 36.16 -45.74
C GLY A 601 -11.03 36.02 -45.33
N VAL A 602 -11.38 36.42 -44.10
CA VAL A 602 -12.69 36.12 -43.50
C VAL A 602 -13.84 36.99 -44.04
N ALA A 603 -13.56 38.15 -44.61
CA ALA A 603 -14.61 39.06 -45.10
C ALA A 603 -15.36 38.54 -46.35
N ARG A 604 -14.85 37.52 -47.06
CA ARG A 604 -15.42 37.05 -48.33
C ARG A 604 -16.43 35.91 -48.18
N ASP A 605 -16.33 35.12 -47.11
CA ASP A 605 -17.19 33.94 -46.89
C ASP A 605 -18.39 34.21 -45.95
N ALA A 606 -18.38 35.32 -45.22
CA ALA A 606 -19.48 35.73 -44.33
C ALA A 606 -20.79 36.07 -45.09
N GLY A 607 -20.71 36.49 -46.35
CA GLY A 607 -21.89 36.87 -47.14
C GLY A 607 -22.76 35.69 -47.60
N ARG A 608 -22.19 34.47 -47.66
CA ARG A 608 -22.88 33.29 -48.20
C ARG A 608 -23.62 32.49 -47.14
N VAL A 609 -23.21 32.64 -45.87
CA VAL A 609 -23.78 31.94 -44.71
C VAL A 609 -25.00 32.67 -44.13
N ALA A 610 -25.11 33.98 -44.35
CA ALA A 610 -26.22 34.80 -43.87
C ALA A 610 -27.56 34.49 -44.58
N ASP A 611 -27.53 34.10 -45.85
CA ASP A 611 -28.74 33.84 -46.64
C ASP A 611 -29.38 32.48 -46.31
N ASP A 612 -28.56 31.46 -45.99
CA ASP A 612 -29.04 30.11 -45.67
C ASP A 612 -29.58 30.01 -44.22
N GLY A 613 -29.14 30.90 -43.31
CA GLY A 613 -29.60 30.95 -41.91
C GLY A 613 -31.00 31.57 -41.71
N ALA A 614 -31.47 32.39 -42.65
CA ALA A 614 -32.76 33.08 -42.54
C ALA A 614 -33.98 32.17 -42.83
N GLY A 615 -33.76 30.99 -43.41
CA GLY A 615 -34.81 30.00 -43.67
C GLY A 615 -35.19 29.18 -42.44
N ALA A 616 -34.20 28.68 -41.69
CA ALA A 616 -34.41 27.79 -40.55
C ALA A 616 -34.96 28.50 -39.30
N TRP A 617 -34.73 29.82 -39.18
CA TRP A 617 -35.19 30.63 -38.04
C TRP A 617 -36.68 30.99 -38.07
N ARG A 618 -37.34 30.91 -39.23
CA ARG A 618 -38.79 31.20 -39.36
C ARG A 618 -39.69 30.05 -38.90
N ASP A 619 -39.21 28.81 -38.96
CA ASP A 619 -40.00 27.65 -38.58
C ASP A 619 -39.97 27.36 -37.06
N LEU A 620 -39.03 27.98 -36.33
CA LEU A 620 -38.79 27.76 -34.89
C LEU A 620 -39.39 28.84 -33.96
N THR A 621 -40.05 29.88 -34.49
CA THR A 621 -40.52 31.05 -33.72
C THR A 621 -42.04 31.24 -33.67
N SER A 622 -42.84 30.20 -33.91
CA SER A 622 -44.32 30.28 -33.83
C SER A 622 -44.92 30.08 -32.42
N GLY A 623 -44.21 30.45 -31.34
CA GLY A 623 -44.78 30.45 -29.98
C GLY A 623 -43.98 31.29 -28.99
N ASP A 624 -44.64 32.29 -28.40
CA ASP A 624 -44.12 33.30 -27.46
C ASP A 624 -43.34 32.75 -26.25
N LEU A 625 -42.28 33.46 -25.82
CA LEU A 625 -41.90 33.75 -24.42
C LEU A 625 -40.57 34.55 -24.31
N PRO A 626 -40.59 35.90 -24.23
CA PRO A 626 -39.41 36.70 -23.90
C PRO A 626 -39.34 37.01 -22.40
N GLY A 627 -38.62 36.16 -21.67
CA GLY A 627 -38.30 36.34 -20.24
C GLY A 627 -37.05 35.58 -19.76
N LEU A 628 -36.67 34.49 -20.45
CA LEU A 628 -35.56 33.61 -20.11
C LEU A 628 -34.17 34.05 -20.64
N ALA A 629 -34.10 35.11 -21.45
CA ALA A 629 -32.86 35.49 -22.14
C ALA A 629 -31.89 36.36 -21.32
N ARG A 630 -32.33 36.92 -20.18
CA ARG A 630 -31.45 37.73 -19.31
C ARG A 630 -30.75 36.91 -18.23
N ASP A 631 -31.44 35.96 -17.60
CA ASP A 631 -30.86 35.10 -16.56
C ASP A 631 -29.83 34.11 -17.13
N ALA A 632 -29.96 33.71 -18.40
CA ALA A 632 -28.99 32.86 -19.08
C ALA A 632 -27.64 33.54 -19.34
N GLY A 633 -27.62 34.86 -19.53
CA GLY A 633 -26.39 35.64 -19.79
C GLY A 633 -25.50 35.72 -18.55
N ASP A 634 -26.10 36.03 -17.40
CA ASP A 634 -25.38 36.11 -16.12
C ASP A 634 -24.91 34.72 -15.64
N THR A 635 -25.63 33.65 -16.03
CA THR A 635 -25.25 32.25 -15.76
C THR A 635 -24.04 31.81 -16.60
N VAL A 636 -23.92 32.27 -17.84
CA VAL A 636 -22.81 31.93 -18.74
C VAL A 636 -21.49 32.58 -18.30
N ASP A 637 -21.54 33.84 -17.85
CA ASP A 637 -20.35 34.54 -17.34
C ASP A 637 -19.87 33.93 -16.00
N ALA A 638 -20.79 33.49 -15.14
CA ALA A 638 -20.47 32.79 -13.88
C ALA A 638 -19.83 31.41 -14.10
N VAL A 639 -20.29 30.66 -15.12
CA VAL A 639 -19.72 29.36 -15.50
C VAL A 639 -18.31 29.50 -16.10
N ALA A 640 -18.07 30.57 -16.86
CA ALA A 640 -16.75 30.89 -17.42
C ALA A 640 -15.73 31.28 -16.34
N ASP A 641 -16.14 32.03 -15.31
CA ASP A 641 -15.26 32.36 -14.16
C ASP A 641 -14.99 31.16 -13.24
N ALA A 642 -15.97 30.26 -13.10
CA ALA A 642 -15.81 28.98 -12.39
C ALA A 642 -14.85 28.03 -13.11
N GLY A 643 -14.87 27.99 -14.45
CA GLY A 643 -13.91 27.23 -15.27
C GLY A 643 -12.46 27.73 -15.10
N ARG A 644 -12.26 29.06 -15.04
CA ARG A 644 -10.94 29.67 -14.79
C ARG A 644 -10.41 29.38 -13.38
N THR A 645 -11.27 29.36 -12.37
CA THR A 645 -10.89 29.08 -10.98
C THR A 645 -10.60 27.59 -10.75
N ALA A 646 -11.33 26.69 -11.41
CA ALA A 646 -11.09 25.25 -11.37
C ALA A 646 -9.82 24.83 -12.13
N ALA A 647 -9.54 25.45 -13.28
CA ALA A 647 -8.28 25.25 -14.01
C ALA A 647 -7.05 25.81 -13.26
N GLY A 648 -7.21 26.93 -12.53
CA GLY A 648 -6.18 27.45 -11.62
C GLY A 648 -5.88 26.52 -10.45
N ARG A 649 -6.90 25.92 -9.84
CA ARG A 649 -6.75 24.93 -8.75
C ARG A 649 -6.21 23.58 -9.24
N GLY A 650 -6.56 23.15 -10.46
CA GLY A 650 -5.99 21.98 -11.11
C GLY A 650 -4.52 22.15 -11.48
N ALA A 651 -4.10 23.36 -11.89
CA ALA A 651 -2.69 23.67 -12.12
C ALA A 651 -1.87 23.74 -10.82
N ASP A 652 -2.47 24.15 -9.70
CA ASP A 652 -1.83 24.10 -8.37
C ASP A 652 -1.77 22.67 -7.80
N LEU A 653 -2.74 21.79 -8.13
CA LEU A 653 -2.72 20.35 -7.84
C LEU A 653 -1.65 19.60 -8.65
N VAL A 654 -1.49 19.95 -9.93
CA VAL A 654 -0.41 19.41 -10.79
C VAL A 654 0.96 19.96 -10.38
N ARG A 655 1.05 21.19 -9.86
CA ARG A 655 2.29 21.73 -9.27
C ARG A 655 2.64 21.01 -7.94
N SER A 656 1.64 20.66 -7.13
CA SER A 656 1.79 19.84 -5.92
C SER A 656 2.15 18.38 -6.21
N ALA A 657 1.68 17.81 -7.33
CA ALA A 657 2.06 16.47 -7.79
C ALA A 657 3.45 16.44 -8.44
N GLY A 658 3.86 17.54 -9.09
CA GLY A 658 5.21 17.72 -9.64
C GLY A 658 6.30 17.83 -8.57
N ASP A 659 5.98 18.43 -7.41
CA ASP A 659 6.89 18.50 -6.26
C ASP A 659 7.01 17.16 -5.50
N PHE A 660 6.08 16.21 -5.74
CA PHE A 660 6.09 14.86 -5.16
C PHE A 660 6.95 13.86 -5.97
N LEU A 661 7.25 14.17 -7.24
CA LEU A 661 8.01 13.30 -8.15
C LEU A 661 9.51 13.65 -8.27
N ASN A 662 10.05 14.49 -7.38
CA ASN A 662 11.48 14.79 -7.36
C ASN A 662 12.13 14.55 -5.98
N PRO A 663 12.77 13.38 -5.76
CA PRO A 663 13.68 13.20 -4.63
C PRO A 663 15.17 13.33 -5.01
N PHE A 664 15.53 13.85 -6.19
CA PHE A 664 16.93 14.08 -6.58
C PHE A 664 17.14 15.48 -7.16
N GLY A 665 17.41 16.43 -6.27
CA GLY A 665 18.51 17.36 -6.51
C GLY A 665 19.83 16.61 -6.34
#